data_AF-A0A7Z0SAM8-F1
#
_entry.id   AF-A0A7Z0SAM8-F1
#
_cell.length_a   1.000
_cell.length_b   1.000
_cell.length_c   1.000
_cell.angle_alpha   90.00
_cell.angle_beta   90.00
_cell.angle_gamma   90.00
#
_symmetry.space_group_name_H-M   'P 1'
#
loop_
_entity.id
_entity.type
_entity.pdbx_description
1 polymer ?
#
loop_
_entity_poly.entity_id
_entity_poly.type
_entity_poly.pdbx_seq_one_letter_code
_entity_poly.pdbx_strand_id
1 'polypeptide(L)'
;MAGYFEGVGRKLLANGYLIIPIKPGHKRPALDSWQSSRLGVADIARYPGHGVGVLCGQGARPLVAIDIDTTDDELASRFVLWCQDNLGATCERVGNAPKILLVYRAAAEGWGKATGAWFDDELGEKHRLEVLGKGQQFVAYHIHPDTGQPYEWVDFFGGIETITAAELPVITEEQVAAAMVEFDRLALEVGLAKVAGSRAKSVGQLTSALEEDPLMAYEPPVGIDLAEAKRLMGYVDNEDYDTWLKVGMGLHHEFAGSVDALALWNEWSSAASNYSCIEDLEKRWDGFGRSGHKPMTARWLLKVGNAGKKETVRAEKRIALEEAKALILSCSDSIDLVGDVAAKVGELADDMALRAELAGLIRLRFKDLTNTLLPVADVRTAMAGGRKIPVLNRAKRQMTEFGNAERMLDHYGDGLSFVPELGAWQAWTGVYWRRAAPVELEHLAKETVRGLADESKSIENDDERVAFFKFCAISQRAMMVRNMVALASSDPRVVVPVEELDKHTHLLGVGNGAVDLRTGKLLPPDRKAWITTITPVEYSETATAPLFEQTVRDVFHGDDEMVSFFQRLVGYSILGQPKEDVLVIPYGSGSNGKSTVLGAIRKVLGEHAKAASADTFLASAGVGSSSAGSAREDVLRLRGARFVYVSEPEEGSELREGLIKSMTGGDPMPARGLYSKVTVEVMPTWVSFMPTNHRPIVKGDDHAIWRRLLLVPFTRNFDSDKHVKKDPHRADKLELEAAGILRWCVQGAIAYQRDGLDLPAKVKDARDEYKRDMDLLAEWLDTCCEVAPGFVASNAELWVSWEHFARNRGELRFISSSKSLGRRLLSRGFGAVRNSHGLRGRGFVGLRVRDSLDA
;
A
#
# COMPACT_ATOMS: atom_id res chain seq x y z
N MET A 1 39.66 36.36 16.99
CA MET A 1 38.89 35.11 16.82
C MET A 1 38.53 35.00 15.34
N ALA A 2 38.79 33.85 14.71
CA ALA A 2 38.34 33.62 13.33
C ALA A 2 36.81 33.78 13.27
N GLY A 3 36.29 34.40 12.21
CA GLY A 3 34.84 34.57 12.04
C GLY A 3 34.15 33.23 11.79
N TYR A 4 32.84 33.13 12.07
CA TYR A 4 32.05 31.93 11.78
C TYR A 4 32.22 31.47 10.32
N PHE A 5 32.25 32.42 9.37
CA PHE A 5 32.44 32.12 7.94
C PHE A 5 33.76 31.40 7.63
N GLU A 6 34.84 31.77 8.31
CA GLU A 6 36.14 31.11 8.19
C GLU A 6 36.18 29.76 8.92
N GLY A 7 35.58 29.70 10.10
CA GLY A 7 35.62 28.52 10.96
C GLY A 7 34.87 27.32 10.39
N VAL A 8 33.63 27.52 9.92
CA VAL A 8 32.75 26.40 9.50
C VAL A 8 32.47 26.37 8.00
N GLY A 9 32.74 27.46 7.27
CA GLY A 9 32.37 27.58 5.85
C GLY A 9 32.94 26.48 4.96
N ARG A 10 34.19 26.04 5.20
CA ARG A 10 34.83 24.96 4.42
C ARG A 10 34.10 23.63 4.61
N LYS A 11 33.66 23.33 5.83
CA LYS A 11 32.95 22.10 6.18
C LYS A 11 31.56 22.08 5.53
N LEU A 12 30.84 23.21 5.58
CA LEU A 12 29.52 23.33 4.97
C LEU A 12 29.56 23.20 3.45
N LEU A 13 30.55 23.80 2.78
CA LEU A 13 30.75 23.59 1.33
C LEU A 13 31.02 22.11 1.01
N ALA A 14 31.85 21.43 1.82
CA ALA A 14 32.14 20.00 1.65
C ALA A 14 30.89 19.13 1.85
N ASN A 15 30.01 19.50 2.77
CA ASN A 15 28.73 18.85 3.02
C ASN A 15 27.67 19.17 1.94
N GLY A 16 27.98 20.03 0.96
CA GLY A 16 27.12 20.35 -0.18
C GLY A 16 26.15 21.51 0.05
N TYR A 17 26.36 22.34 1.08
CA TYR A 17 25.57 23.55 1.33
C TYR A 17 26.10 24.74 0.52
N LEU A 18 25.18 25.52 -0.04
CA LEU A 18 25.50 26.78 -0.70
C LEU A 18 25.49 27.91 0.33
N ILE A 19 26.66 28.45 0.66
CA ILE A 19 26.83 29.44 1.72
C ILE A 19 27.12 30.86 1.21
N ILE A 20 26.76 31.86 2.01
CA ILE A 20 27.00 33.29 1.78
C ILE A 20 27.41 34.00 3.08
N PRO A 21 28.23 35.07 3.02
CA PRO A 21 28.67 35.80 4.20
C PRO A 21 27.57 36.73 4.73
N ILE A 22 27.35 36.71 6.04
CA ILE A 22 26.40 37.59 6.75
C ILE A 22 27.16 38.71 7.45
N LYS A 23 26.70 39.96 7.29
CA LYS A 23 27.36 41.14 7.84
C LYS A 23 27.38 41.10 9.39
N PRO A 24 28.49 41.44 10.06
CA PRO A 24 28.55 41.51 11.52
C PRO A 24 27.44 42.40 12.11
N GLY A 25 26.79 41.94 13.18
CA GLY A 25 25.71 42.67 13.86
C GLY A 25 24.38 42.76 13.08
N HIS A 26 24.26 42.10 11.92
CA HIS A 26 23.05 42.12 11.10
C HIS A 26 22.64 40.70 10.67
N LYS A 27 21.37 40.54 10.25
CA LYS A 27 20.86 39.31 9.61
C LYS A 27 20.95 39.37 8.06
N ARG A 28 21.68 40.35 7.49
CA ARG A 28 21.72 40.63 6.03
C ARG A 28 23.04 40.15 5.39
N PRO A 29 23.02 39.68 4.13
CA PRO A 29 24.24 39.29 3.41
C PRO A 29 25.17 40.47 3.18
N ALA A 30 26.47 40.20 3.11
CA ALA A 30 27.49 41.20 2.76
C ALA A 30 27.67 41.39 1.24
N LEU A 31 26.91 40.66 0.42
CA LEU A 31 26.98 40.66 -1.05
C LEU A 31 25.73 41.29 -1.66
N ASP A 32 25.89 42.10 -2.71
CA ASP A 32 24.77 42.74 -3.40
C ASP A 32 23.93 41.77 -4.26
N SER A 33 24.55 40.73 -4.84
CA SER A 33 23.89 39.71 -5.70
C SER A 33 23.86 38.30 -5.07
N TRP A 34 23.69 38.25 -3.75
CA TRP A 34 23.84 37.04 -2.95
C TRP A 34 22.94 35.87 -3.40
N GLN A 35 21.73 36.13 -3.93
CA GLN A 35 20.77 35.10 -4.32
C GLN A 35 21.33 34.16 -5.41
N SER A 36 22.21 34.69 -6.26
CA SER A 36 22.81 33.97 -7.39
C SER A 36 24.28 33.61 -7.17
N SER A 37 24.86 34.06 -6.04
CA SER A 37 26.28 33.84 -5.74
C SER A 37 26.58 32.35 -5.49
N ARG A 38 27.77 31.92 -5.92
CA ARG A 38 28.28 30.55 -5.74
C ARG A 38 29.70 30.62 -5.24
N LEU A 39 29.84 30.84 -3.93
CA LEU A 39 31.13 30.93 -3.27
C LEU A 39 31.76 29.55 -3.14
N GLY A 40 33.05 29.47 -3.42
CA GLY A 40 33.87 28.28 -3.19
C GLY A 40 34.79 28.44 -1.98
N VAL A 41 35.60 27.41 -1.72
CA VAL A 41 36.54 27.38 -0.58
C VAL A 41 37.54 28.55 -0.65
N ALA A 42 37.93 28.98 -1.86
CA ALA A 42 38.84 30.11 -2.06
C ALA A 42 38.24 31.47 -1.67
N ASP A 43 36.92 31.60 -1.63
CA ASP A 43 36.25 32.86 -1.30
C ASP A 43 36.09 33.09 0.21
N ILE A 44 36.28 32.04 1.03
CA ILE A 44 36.09 32.10 2.48
C ILE A 44 36.95 33.17 3.14
N ALA A 45 38.24 33.23 2.76
CA ALA A 45 39.21 34.16 3.33
C ALA A 45 38.91 35.64 3.02
N ARG A 46 37.95 35.93 2.12
CA ARG A 46 37.58 37.30 1.74
C ARG A 46 36.61 37.96 2.74
N TYR A 47 36.03 37.20 3.66
CA TYR A 47 34.99 37.67 4.59
C TYR A 47 35.32 37.37 6.06
N PRO A 48 36.43 37.91 6.60
CA PRO A 48 36.80 37.72 8.00
C PRO A 48 35.71 38.30 8.92
N GLY A 49 35.44 37.63 10.04
CA GLY A 49 34.48 38.08 11.05
C GLY A 49 33.00 38.00 10.65
N HIS A 50 32.68 37.54 9.44
CA HIS A 50 31.30 37.42 8.97
C HIS A 50 30.60 36.16 9.51
N GLY A 51 29.28 36.23 9.61
CA GLY A 51 28.41 35.07 9.84
C GLY A 51 28.22 34.23 8.58
N VAL A 52 27.55 33.10 8.72
CA VAL A 52 27.21 32.18 7.63
C VAL A 52 25.71 32.19 7.37
N GLY A 53 25.32 32.47 6.13
CA GLY A 53 23.99 32.24 5.60
C GLY A 53 23.98 31.06 4.63
N VAL A 54 22.86 30.36 4.53
CA VAL A 54 22.66 29.22 3.62
C VAL A 54 21.53 29.55 2.64
N LEU A 55 21.77 29.32 1.35
CA LEU A 55 20.81 29.58 0.28
C LEU A 55 19.78 28.45 0.16
N CYS A 56 18.51 28.83 -0.02
CA CYS A 56 17.39 27.89 -0.22
C CYS A 56 16.96 27.82 -1.70
N GLY A 57 16.34 26.68 -2.07
CA GLY A 57 15.66 26.39 -3.34
C GLY A 57 16.55 26.35 -4.58
N GLN A 58 17.86 26.11 -4.40
CA GLN A 58 18.85 26.20 -5.48
C GLN A 58 19.92 25.12 -5.38
N GLY A 59 20.54 24.80 -6.52
CA GLY A 59 21.59 23.78 -6.64
C GLY A 59 21.02 22.38 -6.93
N ALA A 60 21.92 21.40 -7.11
CA ALA A 60 21.55 20.00 -7.41
C ALA A 60 20.79 19.30 -6.26
N ARG A 61 20.77 19.91 -5.07
CA ARG A 61 20.09 19.45 -3.86
C ARG A 61 19.35 20.64 -3.25
N PRO A 62 18.20 21.06 -3.82
CA PRO A 62 17.53 22.29 -3.42
C PRO A 62 17.04 22.19 -1.97
N LEU A 63 17.59 23.03 -1.10
CA LEU A 63 17.19 23.08 0.30
C LEU A 63 15.89 23.85 0.49
N VAL A 64 15.11 23.48 1.49
CA VAL A 64 13.94 24.22 1.95
C VAL A 64 14.02 24.31 3.46
N ALA A 65 13.74 25.48 4.03
CA ALA A 65 13.73 25.65 5.47
C ALA A 65 12.33 26.05 5.95
N ILE A 66 11.84 25.40 7.00
CA ILE A 66 10.59 25.76 7.67
C ILE A 66 10.97 26.65 8.85
N ASP A 67 10.59 27.93 8.78
CA ASP A 67 10.85 28.95 9.79
C ASP A 67 9.57 29.16 10.62
N ILE A 68 9.63 28.70 11.87
CA ILE A 68 8.53 28.71 12.83
C ILE A 68 8.66 30.01 13.64
N ASP A 69 7.98 31.05 13.16
CA ASP A 69 8.05 32.41 13.71
C ASP A 69 6.91 32.62 14.72
N THR A 70 7.11 32.12 15.94
CA THR A 70 6.16 32.21 17.06
C THR A 70 6.88 32.61 18.34
N THR A 71 6.20 33.35 19.23
CA THR A 71 6.66 33.59 20.61
C THR A 71 6.01 32.64 21.62
N ASP A 72 5.02 31.85 21.17
CA ASP A 72 4.33 30.79 21.91
C ASP A 72 5.14 29.48 21.86
N ASP A 73 5.53 28.99 23.04
CA ASP A 73 6.42 27.84 23.22
C ASP A 73 5.71 26.50 22.96
N GLU A 74 4.42 26.41 23.31
CA GLU A 74 3.61 25.20 23.10
C GLU A 74 3.37 24.98 21.61
N LEU A 75 2.99 26.03 20.88
CA LEU A 75 2.82 26.01 19.44
C LEU A 75 4.10 25.59 18.72
N ALA A 76 5.23 26.21 19.08
CA ALA A 76 6.53 25.88 18.48
C ALA A 76 6.85 24.39 18.68
N SER A 77 6.76 23.92 19.92
CA SER A 77 7.10 22.54 20.30
C SER A 77 6.17 21.52 19.64
N ARG A 78 4.85 21.75 19.67
CA ARG A 78 3.85 20.87 19.04
C ARG A 78 4.02 20.82 17.53
N PHE A 79 4.37 21.92 16.90
CA PHE A 79 4.56 21.96 15.46
C PHE A 79 5.87 21.31 15.02
N VAL A 80 6.97 21.53 15.75
CA VAL A 80 8.23 20.80 15.52
C VAL A 80 8.00 19.30 15.61
N LEU A 81 7.29 18.84 16.64
CA LEU A 81 6.89 17.45 16.82
C LEU A 81 6.14 16.90 15.61
N TRP A 82 5.13 17.63 15.14
CA TRP A 82 4.39 17.23 13.97
C TRP A 82 5.29 17.13 12.73
N CYS A 83 6.20 18.09 12.53
CA CYS A 83 7.14 18.05 11.42
C CYS A 83 8.08 16.83 11.50
N GLN A 84 8.63 16.52 12.68
CA GLN A 84 9.50 15.35 12.85
C GLN A 84 8.76 14.04 12.54
N ASP A 85 7.49 13.93 12.92
CA ASP A 85 6.66 12.74 12.70
C ASP A 85 6.21 12.58 11.24
N ASN A 86 5.87 13.67 10.56
CA ASN A 86 5.22 13.63 9.25
C ASN A 86 6.18 13.97 8.08
N LEU A 87 7.26 14.71 8.36
CA LEU A 87 8.25 15.16 7.38
C LEU A 87 9.62 14.49 7.57
N GLY A 88 9.85 13.89 8.73
CA GLY A 88 11.11 13.26 9.12
C GLY A 88 11.94 14.15 10.04
N ALA A 89 12.72 13.50 10.90
CA ALA A 89 13.66 14.17 11.81
C ALA A 89 14.75 14.92 11.02
N THR A 90 15.05 16.14 11.43
CA THR A 90 16.00 17.00 10.72
C THR A 90 16.74 17.98 11.64
N CYS A 91 17.66 18.77 11.08
CA CYS A 91 18.41 19.79 11.82
C CYS A 91 17.51 20.95 12.26
N GLU A 92 17.70 21.39 13.50
CA GLU A 92 16.89 22.36 14.24
C GLU A 92 17.79 23.47 14.78
N ARG A 93 17.49 24.71 14.38
CA ARG A 93 18.30 25.87 14.74
C ARG A 93 17.48 26.94 15.43
N VAL A 94 17.94 27.35 16.60
CA VAL A 94 17.34 28.41 17.41
C VAL A 94 18.27 29.61 17.47
N GLY A 95 17.72 30.80 17.21
CA GLY A 95 18.39 32.08 17.43
C GLY A 95 17.77 32.89 18.56
N ASN A 96 16.44 32.93 18.60
CA ASN A 96 15.66 33.63 19.61
C ASN A 96 14.45 32.76 19.96
N ALA A 97 14.61 31.89 20.97
CA ALA A 97 13.58 30.92 21.35
C ALA A 97 12.24 31.63 21.69
N PRO A 98 11.09 31.07 21.30
CA PRO A 98 10.86 29.73 20.77
C PRO A 98 10.84 29.69 19.23
N LYS A 99 11.42 30.69 18.56
CA LYS A 99 11.52 30.72 17.10
C LYS A 99 12.53 29.68 16.63
N ILE A 100 12.05 28.72 15.84
CA ILE A 100 12.78 27.52 15.44
C ILE A 100 12.85 27.45 13.92
N LEU A 101 14.00 27.05 13.38
CA LEU A 101 14.17 26.76 11.97
C LEU A 101 14.50 25.28 11.75
N LEU A 102 13.74 24.61 10.90
CA LEU A 102 13.97 23.23 10.47
C LEU A 102 14.47 23.18 9.02
N VAL A 103 15.46 22.35 8.72
CA VAL A 103 16.08 22.28 7.38
C VAL A 103 15.68 21.00 6.64
N TYR A 104 15.25 21.06 5.39
CA TYR A 104 14.87 19.89 4.59
C TYR A 104 15.38 20.01 3.15
N ARG A 105 15.16 18.98 2.33
CA ARG A 105 15.35 19.03 0.88
C ARG A 105 14.00 19.04 0.16
N ALA A 106 13.87 19.88 -0.86
CA ALA A 106 12.71 19.90 -1.75
C ALA A 106 12.74 18.68 -2.71
N ALA A 107 11.57 18.06 -2.94
CA ALA A 107 11.43 16.94 -3.87
C ALA A 107 11.64 17.34 -5.34
N ALA A 108 11.47 18.62 -5.68
CA ALA A 108 11.64 19.16 -7.03
C ALA A 108 12.45 20.47 -7.01
N GLU A 109 13.06 20.80 -8.15
CA GLU A 109 13.71 22.08 -8.35
C GLU A 109 12.69 23.22 -8.48
N GLY A 110 13.12 24.45 -8.17
CA GLY A 110 12.33 25.65 -8.46
C GLY A 110 11.29 26.04 -7.40
N TRP A 111 11.24 25.35 -6.26
CA TRP A 111 10.37 25.71 -5.13
C TRP A 111 10.53 27.17 -4.71
N GLY A 112 9.45 27.94 -4.76
CA GLY A 112 9.39 29.30 -4.26
C GLY A 112 9.20 29.37 -2.74
N LYS A 113 9.19 30.58 -2.18
CA LYS A 113 8.76 30.78 -0.78
C LYS A 113 7.26 30.49 -0.63
N ALA A 114 6.86 30.00 0.53
CA ALA A 114 5.46 29.93 0.96
C ALA A 114 5.31 30.57 2.35
N THR A 115 4.17 31.19 2.61
CA THR A 115 3.91 31.87 3.88
C THR A 115 2.49 31.56 4.35
N GLY A 116 2.36 31.13 5.61
CA GLY A 116 1.10 30.90 6.29
C GLY A 116 0.36 32.20 6.64
N ALA A 117 -0.76 32.06 7.35
CA ALA A 117 -1.48 33.22 7.86
C ALA A 117 -0.77 33.81 9.09
N TRP A 118 -1.00 35.11 9.34
CA TRP A 118 -0.69 35.78 10.59
C TRP A 118 -1.71 35.42 11.68
N PHE A 119 -1.18 35.24 12.88
CA PHE A 119 -1.91 35.11 14.13
C PHE A 119 -1.38 36.14 15.12
N ASP A 120 -2.26 36.71 15.93
CA ASP A 120 -1.91 37.61 17.04
C ASP A 120 -2.19 36.90 18.36
N ASP A 121 -1.32 37.11 19.36
CA ASP A 121 -1.62 36.77 20.75
C ASP A 121 -2.30 37.93 21.50
N GLU A 122 -2.67 37.69 22.76
CA GLU A 122 -3.32 38.70 23.61
C GLU A 122 -2.44 39.92 23.90
N LEU A 123 -1.12 39.81 23.67
CA LEU A 123 -0.13 40.88 23.86
C LEU A 123 0.13 41.67 22.56
N GLY A 124 -0.43 41.23 21.44
CA GLY A 124 -0.26 41.83 20.11
C GLY A 124 1.01 41.40 19.39
N GLU A 125 1.71 40.35 19.84
CA GLU A 125 2.83 39.76 19.09
C GLU A 125 2.30 38.92 17.93
N LYS A 126 3.07 38.92 16.84
CA LYS A 126 2.68 38.27 15.59
C LYS A 126 3.36 36.94 15.40
N HIS A 127 2.57 35.95 14.97
CA HIS A 127 2.99 34.57 14.77
C HIS A 127 2.63 34.08 13.37
N ARG A 128 3.51 33.29 12.73
CA ARG A 128 3.24 32.64 11.44
C ARG A 128 4.25 31.54 11.13
N LEU A 129 3.89 30.71 10.14
CA LEU A 129 4.82 29.78 9.51
C LEU A 129 5.35 30.36 8.18
N GLU A 130 6.66 30.32 7.98
CA GLU A 130 7.28 30.60 6.68
C GLU A 130 8.07 29.40 6.16
N VAL A 131 8.04 29.20 4.84
CA VAL A 131 8.83 28.18 4.16
C VAL A 131 9.75 28.87 3.16
N LEU A 132 11.04 28.80 3.43
CA LEU A 132 12.09 29.45 2.69
C LEU A 132 12.51 28.58 1.51
N GLY A 133 12.24 29.06 0.30
CA GLY A 133 12.62 28.43 -0.96
C GLY A 133 13.58 29.30 -1.79
N LYS A 134 13.47 29.19 -3.11
CA LYS A 134 14.35 29.87 -4.07
C LYS A 134 14.39 31.38 -3.85
N GLY A 135 15.60 31.92 -3.77
CA GLY A 135 15.84 33.34 -3.55
C GLY A 135 15.73 33.79 -2.09
N GLN A 136 15.58 32.85 -1.15
CA GLN A 136 15.68 33.09 0.30
C GLN A 136 16.96 32.48 0.86
N GLN A 137 17.27 32.87 2.11
CA GLN A 137 18.37 32.33 2.89
C GLN A 137 17.95 32.23 4.36
N PHE A 138 18.67 31.43 5.14
CA PHE A 138 18.65 31.55 6.59
C PHE A 138 20.06 31.76 7.13
N VAL A 139 20.17 32.40 8.30
CA VAL A 139 21.44 32.57 9.00
C VAL A 139 21.73 31.29 9.79
N ALA A 140 22.76 30.55 9.40
CA ALA A 140 23.14 29.30 10.06
C ALA A 140 24.03 29.52 11.29
N TYR A 141 25.00 30.44 11.19
CA TYR A 141 25.96 30.73 12.26
C TYR A 141 26.26 32.22 12.33
N HIS A 142 25.89 32.87 13.43
CA HIS A 142 26.22 34.27 13.73
C HIS A 142 25.87 34.61 15.18
N ILE A 143 26.19 35.83 15.62
CA ILE A 143 25.57 36.41 16.82
C ILE A 143 24.22 37.02 16.42
N HIS A 144 23.15 36.58 17.08
CA HIS A 144 21.81 37.10 16.86
C HIS A 144 21.71 38.53 17.41
N PRO A 145 21.32 39.53 16.59
CA PRO A 145 21.44 40.95 16.96
C PRO A 145 20.52 41.36 18.11
N ASP A 146 19.37 40.70 18.26
CA ASP A 146 18.38 41.08 19.29
C ASP A 146 18.66 40.43 20.65
N THR A 147 19.38 39.30 20.67
CA THR A 147 19.66 38.53 21.89
C THR A 147 21.11 38.65 22.34
N GLY A 148 22.02 39.06 21.45
CA GLY A 148 23.46 39.09 21.71
C GLY A 148 24.12 37.71 21.80
N GLN A 149 23.34 36.63 21.62
CA GLN A 149 23.78 35.25 21.74
C GLN A 149 24.00 34.61 20.37
N PRO A 150 24.88 33.59 20.25
CA PRO A 150 25.06 32.87 19.00
C PRO A 150 23.80 32.10 18.59
N TYR A 151 23.55 32.00 17.28
CA TYR A 151 22.66 30.98 16.73
C TYR A 151 23.21 29.60 17.09
N GLU A 152 22.32 28.71 17.51
CA GLU A 152 22.69 27.39 17.97
C GLU A 152 21.82 26.32 17.31
N TRP A 153 22.48 25.23 16.93
CA TRP A 153 21.84 24.00 16.49
C TRP A 153 21.54 23.17 17.73
N VAL A 154 20.26 23.03 18.04
CA VAL A 154 19.77 22.32 19.22
C VAL A 154 19.36 20.89 18.90
N ASP A 155 19.39 20.53 17.61
CA ASP A 155 19.06 19.20 17.16
C ASP A 155 20.04 18.12 17.58
N PHE A 156 19.54 16.90 17.49
CA PHE A 156 20.24 15.70 17.80
C PHE A 156 21.51 15.53 16.95
N PHE A 157 21.46 15.91 15.67
CA PHE A 157 22.50 15.62 14.71
C PHE A 157 23.76 16.46 14.91
N GLY A 158 23.66 17.58 15.62
CA GLY A 158 24.74 18.56 15.75
C GLY A 158 24.74 19.58 14.61
N GLY A 159 23.57 19.80 14.00
CA GLY A 159 23.35 20.78 12.95
C GLY A 159 23.88 20.39 11.58
N ILE A 160 23.81 21.35 10.65
CA ILE A 160 24.20 21.14 9.24
C ILE A 160 25.71 20.94 9.03
N GLU A 161 26.52 21.12 10.08
CA GLU A 161 27.95 20.78 10.04
C GLU A 161 28.23 19.27 10.05
N THR A 162 27.31 18.46 10.55
CA THR A 162 27.49 17.00 10.68
C THR A 162 26.71 16.21 9.63
N ILE A 163 25.63 16.78 9.11
CA ILE A 163 24.78 16.17 8.07
C ILE A 163 25.09 16.77 6.71
N THR A 164 25.23 15.94 5.67
CA THR A 164 25.32 16.41 4.29
C THR A 164 23.96 16.81 3.72
N ALA A 165 23.94 17.75 2.77
CA ALA A 165 22.70 18.14 2.09
C ALA A 165 21.98 16.98 1.37
N ALA A 166 22.66 15.84 1.12
CA ALA A 166 22.04 14.62 0.57
C ALA A 166 21.27 13.79 1.61
N GLU A 167 21.64 13.88 2.88
CA GLU A 167 21.08 13.05 3.94
C GLU A 167 19.84 13.69 4.57
N LEU A 168 19.63 14.99 4.35
CA LEU A 168 18.41 15.68 4.78
C LEU A 168 17.15 15.01 4.19
N PRO A 169 16.06 14.88 4.98
CA PRO A 169 14.80 14.33 4.50
C PRO A 169 14.24 15.14 3.32
N VAL A 170 13.63 14.43 2.37
CA VAL A 170 12.97 15.03 1.22
C VAL A 170 11.52 15.27 1.54
N ILE A 171 11.04 16.49 1.35
CA ILE A 171 9.64 16.86 1.52
C ILE A 171 9.02 17.29 0.19
N THR A 172 7.71 17.07 0.07
CA THR A 172 6.87 17.36 -1.12
C THR A 172 6.02 18.63 -0.94
N GLU A 173 5.48 19.19 -2.02
CA GLU A 173 4.64 20.40 -1.93
C GLU A 173 3.34 20.10 -1.16
N GLU A 174 2.82 18.88 -1.31
CA GLU A 174 1.66 18.37 -0.58
C GLU A 174 1.94 18.31 0.93
N GLN A 175 3.13 17.85 1.32
CA GLN A 175 3.57 17.84 2.72
C GLN A 175 3.73 19.25 3.29
N VAL A 176 4.25 20.20 2.51
CA VAL A 176 4.33 21.62 2.93
C VAL A 176 2.93 22.21 3.09
N ALA A 177 1.99 21.91 2.19
CA ALA A 177 0.61 22.35 2.33
C ALA A 177 -0.05 21.77 3.59
N ALA A 178 0.19 20.49 3.89
CA ALA A 178 -0.28 19.86 5.13
C ALA A 178 0.33 20.52 6.37
N ALA A 179 1.61 20.87 6.33
CA ALA A 179 2.29 21.57 7.42
C ALA A 179 1.67 22.95 7.69
N MET A 180 1.32 23.70 6.64
CA MET A 180 0.65 25.01 6.79
C MET A 180 -0.72 24.88 7.45
N VAL A 181 -1.51 23.87 7.05
CA VAL A 181 -2.84 23.61 7.62
C VAL A 181 -2.72 23.22 9.10
N GLU A 182 -1.74 22.37 9.41
CA GLU A 182 -1.53 21.93 10.79
C GLU A 182 -1.06 23.08 11.69
N PHE A 183 -0.15 23.93 11.22
CA PHE A 183 0.26 25.11 12.00
C PHE A 183 -0.93 26.02 12.31
N ASP A 184 -1.76 26.32 11.30
CA ASP A 184 -2.98 27.11 11.49
C ASP A 184 -3.92 26.47 12.54
N ARG A 185 -4.07 25.14 12.53
CA ARG A 185 -4.89 24.41 13.50
C ARG A 185 -4.30 24.54 14.92
N LEU A 186 -3.00 24.28 15.07
CA LEU A 186 -2.32 24.35 16.36
C LEU A 186 -2.34 25.77 16.94
N ALA A 187 -2.16 26.79 16.10
CA ALA A 187 -2.21 28.19 16.50
C ALA A 187 -3.58 28.57 17.09
N LEU A 188 -4.67 28.10 16.47
CA LEU A 188 -6.01 28.30 17.03
C LEU A 188 -6.23 27.55 18.35
N GLU A 189 -5.65 26.35 18.48
CA GLU A 189 -5.78 25.53 19.69
C GLU A 189 -5.06 26.11 20.91
N VAL A 190 -3.90 26.73 20.70
CA VAL A 190 -3.19 27.47 21.78
C VAL A 190 -3.81 28.85 22.05
N GLY A 191 -4.95 29.17 21.41
CA GLY A 191 -5.72 30.37 21.68
C GLY A 191 -5.31 31.61 20.87
N LEU A 192 -4.43 31.48 19.87
CA LEU A 192 -4.05 32.62 19.03
C LEU A 192 -5.19 33.02 18.10
N ALA A 193 -5.37 34.33 17.93
CA ALA A 193 -6.41 34.88 17.06
C ALA A 193 -5.88 35.06 15.65
N LYS A 194 -6.55 34.46 14.66
CA LYS A 194 -6.18 34.63 13.25
C LYS A 194 -6.45 36.07 12.80
N VAL A 195 -5.44 36.73 12.23
CA VAL A 195 -5.55 38.14 11.78
C VAL A 195 -6.51 38.23 10.59
N ALA A 196 -7.54 39.07 10.72
CA ALA A 196 -8.56 39.25 9.70
C ALA A 196 -7.95 39.71 8.36
N GLY A 197 -8.26 39.00 7.28
CA GLY A 197 -7.74 39.30 5.93
C GLY A 197 -6.38 38.67 5.60
N SER A 198 -5.71 38.04 6.57
CA SER A 198 -4.49 37.27 6.32
C SER A 198 -4.82 35.95 5.61
N ARG A 199 -4.25 35.73 4.42
CA ARG A 199 -4.37 34.48 3.64
C ARG A 199 -3.00 33.85 3.45
N ALA A 200 -2.93 32.52 3.56
CA ALA A 200 -1.76 31.76 3.16
C ALA A 200 -1.49 32.01 1.65
N LYS A 201 -0.24 32.32 1.29
CA LYS A 201 0.17 32.51 -0.10
C LYS A 201 0.83 31.21 -0.57
N SER A 202 0.24 30.56 -1.57
CA SER A 202 0.80 29.38 -2.21
C SER A 202 2.12 29.69 -2.92
N VAL A 203 2.95 28.65 -3.05
CA VAL A 203 4.26 28.65 -3.70
C VAL A 203 4.18 29.40 -5.04
N GLY A 204 4.87 30.54 -5.17
CA GLY A 204 5.19 31.09 -6.49
C GLY A 204 4.84 32.54 -6.86
N GLN A 205 4.72 33.51 -5.93
CA GLN A 205 4.77 34.94 -6.32
C GLN A 205 5.58 35.84 -5.35
N LEU A 206 6.49 36.64 -5.94
CA LEU A 206 7.30 37.68 -5.30
C LEU A 206 6.45 38.92 -4.99
N THR A 207 6.52 39.41 -3.75
CA THR A 207 6.32 40.82 -3.43
C THR A 207 7.27 41.25 -2.30
N SER A 208 8.12 42.24 -2.61
CA SER A 208 8.73 43.27 -1.75
C SER A 208 7.66 44.34 -1.40
N ALA A 209 7.76 45.27 -0.45
CA ALA A 209 8.82 45.82 0.38
C ALA A 209 8.23 46.43 1.68
N LEU A 210 9.11 47.06 2.45
CA LEU A 210 9.02 47.72 3.78
C LEU A 210 7.95 48.81 3.93
N GLU A 211 7.44 48.98 5.16
CA GLU A 211 7.06 50.28 5.73
C GLU A 211 7.49 50.35 7.22
N GLU A 212 8.09 51.49 7.59
CA GLU A 212 8.46 51.93 8.94
C GLU A 212 7.48 53.01 9.42
N ASP A 213 7.19 52.97 10.74
CA ASP A 213 6.73 54.07 11.63
C ASP A 213 5.35 54.72 11.34
N PRO A 214 4.66 55.46 12.25
CA PRO A 214 5.01 55.89 13.61
C PRO A 214 3.84 55.85 14.64
N LEU A 215 4.07 55.41 15.88
CA LEU A 215 3.26 55.86 17.04
C LEU A 215 3.92 55.48 18.38
N MET A 216 4.71 56.42 18.88
CA MET A 216 4.94 56.59 20.31
C MET A 216 3.72 57.26 20.93
N ALA A 217 3.16 56.64 21.97
CA ALA A 217 3.02 57.20 23.32
C ALA A 217 1.81 56.57 24.04
N TYR A 218 2.08 56.12 25.26
CA TYR A 218 1.17 55.45 26.20
C TYR A 218 0.98 53.94 25.95
N GLU A 219 1.83 53.14 26.59
CA GLU A 219 1.60 51.71 26.77
C GLU A 219 0.91 51.53 28.13
N PRO A 220 -0.36 51.12 28.19
CA PRO A 220 -1.02 50.83 29.45
C PRO A 220 -0.31 49.68 30.18
N PRO A 221 -0.47 49.56 31.51
CA PRO A 221 -0.07 48.36 32.25
C PRO A 221 -0.58 47.09 31.56
N VAL A 222 0.23 46.04 31.58
CA VAL A 222 -0.05 44.78 30.86
C VAL A 222 -1.13 43.96 31.56
N GLY A 223 -1.41 44.26 32.83
CA GLY A 223 -2.40 43.60 33.67
C GLY A 223 -1.88 42.38 34.41
N ILE A 224 -0.56 42.23 34.60
CA ILE A 224 -0.01 41.09 35.35
C ILE A 224 -0.18 41.27 36.86
N ASP A 225 -0.37 40.18 37.60
CA ASP A 225 -0.46 40.23 39.07
C ASP A 225 0.93 40.16 39.73
N LEU A 226 0.98 40.45 41.05
CA LEU A 226 2.22 40.43 41.82
C LEU A 226 2.85 39.03 41.90
N ALA A 227 2.05 37.96 41.83
CA ALA A 227 2.55 36.60 41.85
C ALA A 227 3.28 36.26 40.53
N GLU A 228 2.75 36.72 39.41
CA GLU A 228 3.36 36.56 38.10
C GLU A 228 4.62 37.41 37.96
N ALA A 229 4.59 38.65 38.42
CA ALA A 229 5.79 39.50 38.49
C ALA A 229 6.90 38.83 39.31
N LYS A 230 6.56 38.26 40.49
CA LYS A 230 7.50 37.52 41.35
C LYS A 230 8.13 36.33 40.63
N ARG A 231 7.32 35.55 39.89
CA ARG A 231 7.81 34.40 39.13
C ARG A 231 8.79 34.83 38.03
N LEU A 232 8.46 35.87 37.28
CA LEU A 232 9.30 36.37 36.17
C LEU A 232 10.63 36.92 36.66
N MET A 233 10.62 37.66 37.77
CA MET A 233 11.82 38.19 38.41
C MET A 233 12.79 37.09 38.86
N GLY A 234 12.29 35.91 39.25
CA GLY A 234 13.12 34.76 39.61
C GLY A 234 14.05 34.26 38.49
N TYR A 235 13.80 34.65 37.24
CA TYR A 235 14.64 34.32 36.08
C TYR A 235 15.47 35.51 35.55
N VAL A 236 15.46 36.63 36.26
CA VAL A 236 16.18 37.86 35.88
C VAL A 236 17.35 38.04 36.84
N ASP A 237 18.51 38.37 36.29
CA ASP A 237 19.70 38.66 37.08
C ASP A 237 19.49 39.91 37.94
N ASN A 238 19.68 39.76 39.26
CA ASN A 238 19.52 40.84 40.24
C ASN A 238 20.87 41.50 40.62
N GLU A 239 21.99 41.01 40.11
CA GLU A 239 23.33 41.57 40.37
C GLU A 239 23.66 42.75 39.43
N ASP A 240 23.14 42.72 38.19
CA ASP A 240 23.34 43.80 37.21
C ASP A 240 22.49 45.04 37.54
N TYR A 241 23.15 46.17 37.77
CA TYR A 241 22.51 47.42 38.24
C TYR A 241 21.45 47.97 37.26
N ASP A 242 21.72 47.90 35.95
CA ASP A 242 20.79 48.40 34.93
C ASP A 242 19.55 47.52 34.83
N THR A 243 19.73 46.20 34.88
CA THR A 243 18.66 45.20 34.93
C THR A 243 17.82 45.37 36.20
N TRP A 244 18.48 45.46 37.37
CA TRP A 244 17.84 45.69 38.67
C TRP A 244 16.97 46.96 38.68
N LEU A 245 17.48 48.05 38.13
CA LEU A 245 16.77 49.34 38.05
C LEU A 245 15.55 49.25 37.12
N LYS A 246 15.68 48.56 35.98
CA LYS A 246 14.58 48.36 35.02
C LYS A 246 13.46 47.48 35.58
N VAL A 247 13.79 46.46 36.39
CA VAL A 247 12.80 45.66 37.13
C VAL A 247 12.00 46.56 38.08
N GLY A 248 12.69 47.39 38.87
CA GLY A 248 12.03 48.35 39.78
C GLY A 248 11.10 49.33 39.05
N MET A 249 11.56 49.90 37.94
CA MET A 249 10.75 50.81 37.11
C MET A 249 9.52 50.12 36.50
N GLY A 250 9.67 48.88 36.03
CA GLY A 250 8.58 48.08 35.47
C GLY A 250 7.49 47.75 36.48
N LEU A 251 7.86 47.32 37.69
CA LEU A 251 6.93 47.06 38.79
C LEU A 251 6.22 48.33 39.24
N HIS A 252 6.96 49.43 39.39
CA HIS A 252 6.38 50.71 39.76
C HIS A 252 5.36 51.20 38.72
N HIS A 253 5.65 51.03 37.43
CA HIS A 253 4.72 51.36 36.34
C HIS A 253 3.46 50.48 36.35
N GLU A 254 3.63 49.16 36.50
CA GLU A 254 2.55 48.18 36.42
C GLU A 254 1.57 48.26 37.61
N PHE A 255 2.12 48.41 38.82
CA PHE A 255 1.35 48.40 40.07
C PHE A 255 1.16 49.80 40.67
N ALA A 256 1.29 50.85 39.84
CA ALA A 256 1.10 52.25 40.22
C ALA A 256 1.88 52.66 41.50
N GLY A 257 3.09 52.14 41.67
CA GLY A 257 3.96 52.43 42.82
C GLY A 257 3.51 51.84 44.16
N SER A 258 2.71 50.77 44.15
CA SER A 258 2.17 50.16 45.38
C SER A 258 3.26 49.68 46.36
N VAL A 259 2.93 49.73 47.67
CA VAL A 259 3.80 49.24 48.74
C VAL A 259 4.08 47.74 48.61
N ASP A 260 3.10 46.97 48.12
CA ASP A 260 3.26 45.53 47.90
C ASP A 260 4.25 45.23 46.75
N ALA A 261 4.26 46.05 45.70
CA ALA A 261 5.24 45.92 44.61
C ALA A 261 6.66 46.33 45.05
N LEU A 262 6.77 47.34 45.92
CA LEU A 262 8.05 47.70 46.56
C LEU A 262 8.56 46.58 47.47
N ALA A 263 7.69 45.96 48.27
CA ALA A 263 8.04 44.83 49.11
C ALA A 263 8.53 43.62 48.29
N LEU A 264 7.89 43.37 47.14
CA LEU A 264 8.32 42.34 46.19
C LEU A 264 9.70 42.64 45.58
N TRP A 265 9.92 43.89 45.15
CA TRP A 265 11.23 44.31 44.62
C TRP A 265 12.33 44.20 45.68
N ASN A 266 12.02 44.52 46.94
CA ASN A 266 12.91 44.36 48.07
C ASN A 266 13.25 42.90 48.37
N GLU A 267 12.24 42.02 48.40
CA GLU A 267 12.44 40.58 48.59
C GLU A 267 13.41 40.01 47.55
N TRP A 268 13.17 40.31 46.26
CA TRP A 268 14.04 39.86 45.17
C TRP A 268 15.44 40.47 45.19
N SER A 269 15.54 41.76 45.53
CA SER A 269 16.83 42.45 45.66
C SER A 269 17.68 41.89 46.80
N SER A 270 17.04 41.46 47.90
CA SER A 270 17.73 40.93 49.08
C SER A 270 18.51 39.63 48.85
N ALA A 271 18.23 38.94 47.74
CA ALA A 271 18.95 37.74 47.33
C ALA A 271 20.28 38.05 46.61
N ALA A 272 20.53 39.30 46.18
CA ALA A 272 21.77 39.69 45.51
C ALA A 272 22.91 39.84 46.53
N SER A 273 24.12 39.43 46.16
CA SER A 273 25.29 39.50 47.03
C SER A 273 25.71 40.93 47.38
N ASN A 274 25.32 41.90 46.56
CA ASN A 274 25.61 43.33 46.69
C ASN A 274 24.49 44.15 47.39
N TYR A 275 23.46 43.49 47.93
CA TYR A 275 22.35 44.16 48.60
C TYR A 275 22.77 44.81 49.94
N SER A 276 22.41 46.07 50.15
CA SER A 276 22.73 46.86 51.35
C SER A 276 21.58 46.89 52.37
N CYS A 277 20.51 47.64 52.07
CA CYS A 277 19.37 47.88 52.94
C CYS A 277 18.15 48.42 52.16
N ILE A 278 16.96 48.36 52.76
CA ILE A 278 15.69 48.75 52.12
C ILE A 278 15.61 50.27 51.87
N GLU A 279 16.27 51.08 52.69
CA GLU A 279 16.26 52.55 52.58
C GLU A 279 16.86 53.03 51.24
N ASP A 280 17.75 52.25 50.62
CA ASP A 280 18.30 52.56 49.29
C ASP A 280 17.30 52.27 48.17
N LEU A 281 16.43 51.26 48.33
CA LEU A 281 15.35 50.94 47.40
C LEU A 281 14.23 51.97 47.49
N GLU A 282 13.79 52.33 48.69
CA GLU A 282 12.74 53.34 48.93
C GLU A 282 13.08 54.68 48.26
N LYS A 283 14.33 55.15 48.40
CA LYS A 283 14.81 56.37 47.72
C LYS A 283 14.70 56.30 46.20
N ARG A 284 14.93 55.13 45.60
CA ARG A 284 14.84 54.92 44.14
C ARG A 284 13.39 54.80 43.70
N TRP A 285 12.58 54.07 44.45
CA TRP A 285 11.15 53.88 44.25
C TRP A 285 10.41 55.22 44.20
N ASP A 286 10.68 56.09 45.18
CA ASP A 286 10.10 57.44 45.24
C ASP A 286 10.50 58.33 44.06
N GLY A 287 11.64 58.04 43.42
CA GLY A 287 12.17 58.77 42.27
C GLY A 287 11.57 58.32 40.92
N PHE A 288 10.92 57.16 40.86
CA PHE A 288 10.32 56.64 39.63
C PHE A 288 9.13 57.50 39.18
N GLY A 289 8.97 57.65 37.86
CA GLY A 289 7.90 58.47 37.26
C GLY A 289 8.09 59.99 37.33
N ARG A 290 9.15 60.51 37.99
CA ARG A 290 9.43 61.97 38.10
C ARG A 290 10.28 62.55 36.95
N SER A 291 10.85 61.70 36.09
CA SER A 291 11.66 62.12 34.93
C SER A 291 10.87 61.94 33.64
N GLY A 292 10.88 62.93 32.75
CA GLY A 292 10.10 62.94 31.49
C GLY A 292 10.57 61.94 30.41
N HIS A 293 11.21 60.84 30.79
CA HIS A 293 11.62 59.76 29.89
C HIS A 293 10.51 58.72 29.71
N LYS A 294 10.54 57.97 28.59
CA LYS A 294 9.58 56.89 28.33
C LYS A 294 9.66 55.85 29.46
N PRO A 295 8.54 55.51 30.14
CA PRO A 295 8.59 54.58 31.26
C PRO A 295 8.98 53.18 30.80
N MET A 296 9.81 52.50 31.58
CA MET A 296 10.05 51.06 31.42
C MET A 296 8.80 50.33 31.93
N THR A 297 8.16 49.52 31.08
CA THR A 297 6.89 48.85 31.40
C THR A 297 7.12 47.39 31.80
N ALA A 298 6.12 46.75 32.44
CA ALA A 298 6.18 45.32 32.74
C ALA A 298 6.33 44.43 31.48
N ARG A 299 6.09 44.95 30.26
CA ARG A 299 6.41 44.23 29.01
C ARG A 299 7.89 43.89 28.90
N TRP A 300 8.77 44.79 29.37
CA TRP A 300 10.19 44.49 29.39
C TRP A 300 10.49 43.36 30.38
N LEU A 301 9.90 43.40 31.59
CA LEU A 301 10.04 42.35 32.60
C LEU A 301 9.51 40.99 32.08
N LEU A 302 8.34 40.99 31.42
CA LEU A 302 7.80 39.82 30.72
C LEU A 302 8.77 39.31 29.66
N LYS A 303 9.36 40.21 28.86
CA LYS A 303 10.30 39.84 27.80
C LYS A 303 11.57 39.20 28.38
N VAL A 304 12.22 39.83 29.36
CA VAL A 304 13.49 39.34 29.91
C VAL A 304 13.29 38.16 30.87
N GLY A 305 12.24 38.17 31.69
CA GLY A 305 11.91 37.06 32.60
C GLY A 305 11.49 35.81 31.83
N ASN A 306 10.70 35.94 30.76
CA ASN A 306 10.41 34.79 29.89
C ASN A 306 11.64 34.34 29.09
N ALA A 307 12.54 35.24 28.69
CA ALA A 307 13.79 34.85 28.04
C ALA A 307 14.72 34.06 28.99
N GLY A 308 14.88 34.53 30.24
CA GLY A 308 15.66 33.82 31.26
C GLY A 308 15.05 32.47 31.62
N LYS A 309 13.72 32.40 31.77
CA LYS A 309 13.00 31.14 31.97
C LYS A 309 13.25 30.15 30.83
N LYS A 310 13.15 30.62 29.58
CA LYS A 310 13.43 29.82 28.38
C LYS A 310 14.88 29.33 28.34
N GLU A 311 15.83 30.16 28.75
CA GLU A 311 17.24 29.79 28.80
C GLU A 311 17.54 28.71 29.84
N THR A 312 16.94 28.81 31.03
CA THR A 312 17.04 27.77 32.07
C THR A 312 16.44 26.44 31.60
N VAL A 313 15.21 26.45 31.07
CA VAL A 313 14.54 25.25 30.54
C VAL A 313 15.36 24.63 29.39
N ARG A 314 15.94 25.46 28.52
CA ARG A 314 16.80 25.01 27.42
C ARG A 314 18.11 24.40 27.90
N ALA A 315 18.73 24.96 28.93
CA ALA A 315 19.94 24.41 29.52
C ALA A 315 19.69 23.04 30.15
N GLU A 316 18.57 22.87 30.87
CA GLU A 316 18.13 21.59 31.43
C GLU A 316 17.86 20.56 30.32
N LYS A 317 17.11 20.95 29.28
CA LYS A 317 16.84 20.10 28.10
C LYS A 317 18.12 19.67 27.40
N ARG A 318 19.13 20.54 27.33
CA ARG A 318 20.43 20.24 26.70
C ARG A 318 21.20 19.18 27.48
N ILE A 319 21.21 19.27 28.80
CA ILE A 319 21.88 18.29 29.67
C ILE A 319 21.21 16.92 29.50
N ALA A 320 19.87 16.88 29.59
CA ALA A 320 19.09 15.67 29.41
C ALA A 320 19.31 15.04 28.01
N LEU A 321 19.36 15.88 26.98
CA LEU A 321 19.61 15.43 25.61
C LEU A 321 21.01 14.82 25.48
N GLU A 322 22.09 15.49 25.90
CA GLU A 322 23.47 14.98 25.77
C GLU A 322 23.68 13.66 26.54
N GLU A 323 23.11 13.53 27.74
CA GLU A 323 23.14 12.29 28.52
C GLU A 323 22.44 11.13 27.78
N ALA A 324 21.26 11.41 27.23
CA ALA A 324 20.50 10.43 26.46
C ALA A 324 21.20 10.05 25.13
N LYS A 325 21.81 11.01 24.43
CA LYS A 325 22.62 10.75 23.22
C LYS A 325 23.78 9.82 23.52
N ALA A 326 24.51 10.10 24.60
CA ALA A 326 25.66 9.30 25.00
C ALA A 326 25.23 7.85 25.28
N LEU A 327 24.12 7.64 25.98
CA LEU A 327 23.56 6.31 26.25
C LEU A 327 23.20 5.55 24.96
N ILE A 328 22.57 6.21 23.98
CA ILE A 328 22.16 5.56 22.73
C ILE A 328 23.35 5.27 21.82
N LEU A 329 24.24 6.23 21.60
CA LEU A 329 25.36 6.08 20.68
C LEU A 329 26.42 5.11 21.19
N SER A 330 26.62 5.04 22.52
CA SER A 330 27.52 4.06 23.14
C SER A 330 26.95 2.64 23.18
N CYS A 331 25.63 2.50 23.02
CA CYS A 331 24.98 1.20 22.98
C CYS A 331 25.39 0.43 21.70
N SER A 332 25.99 -0.75 21.87
CA SER A 332 26.49 -1.60 20.80
C SER A 332 25.61 -2.81 20.50
N ASP A 333 24.58 -3.04 21.33
CA ASP A 333 23.64 -4.15 21.17
C ASP A 333 22.22 -3.62 20.96
N SER A 334 21.54 -4.11 19.92
CA SER A 334 20.22 -3.63 19.55
C SER A 334 19.12 -4.03 20.55
N ILE A 335 19.33 -5.09 21.32
CA ILE A 335 18.41 -5.55 22.38
C ILE A 335 18.51 -4.61 23.57
N ASP A 336 19.73 -4.31 24.03
CA ASP A 336 19.95 -3.36 25.12
C ASP A 336 19.46 -1.96 24.72
N LEU A 337 19.65 -1.59 23.44
CA LEU A 337 19.19 -0.33 22.88
C LEU A 337 17.68 -0.12 23.07
N VAL A 338 16.88 -1.17 22.87
CA VAL A 338 15.41 -1.09 22.90
C VAL A 338 14.83 -1.56 24.23
N GLY A 339 15.50 -2.44 24.95
CA GLY A 339 15.04 -2.99 26.23
C GLY A 339 15.32 -2.07 27.41
N ASP A 340 16.57 -1.57 27.51
CA ASP A 340 17.04 -0.89 28.72
C ASP A 340 17.42 0.56 28.43
N VAL A 341 18.11 0.82 27.32
CA VAL A 341 18.54 2.17 26.94
C VAL A 341 17.33 3.01 26.55
N ALA A 342 16.40 2.51 25.73
CA ALA A 342 15.19 3.23 25.36
C ALA A 342 14.35 3.64 26.59
N ALA A 343 14.21 2.76 27.59
CA ALA A 343 13.49 3.07 28.82
C ALA A 343 14.20 4.15 29.65
N LYS A 344 15.52 4.02 29.88
CA LYS A 344 16.33 5.03 30.57
C LYS A 344 16.31 6.38 29.87
N VAL A 345 16.40 6.37 28.54
CA VAL A 345 16.28 7.57 27.71
C VAL A 345 14.88 8.18 27.81
N GLY A 346 13.85 7.34 27.89
CA GLY A 346 12.48 7.77 28.11
C GLY A 346 12.24 8.38 29.48
N GLU A 347 13.00 7.99 30.51
CA GLU A 347 12.99 8.62 31.85
C GLU A 347 13.67 9.99 31.84
N LEU A 348 14.73 10.16 31.04
CA LEU A 348 15.45 11.42 30.86
C LEU A 348 14.66 12.44 30.01
N ALA A 349 13.64 11.99 29.29
CA ALA A 349 12.81 12.83 28.43
C ALA A 349 11.50 13.22 29.14
N ASP A 350 11.52 14.34 29.86
CA ASP A 350 10.38 14.90 30.59
C ASP A 350 9.33 15.57 29.69
N ASP A 351 9.75 16.11 28.55
CA ASP A 351 8.88 16.73 27.55
C ASP A 351 8.65 15.88 26.28
N MET A 352 7.49 16.08 25.62
CA MET A 352 7.10 15.31 24.43
C MET A 352 8.04 15.51 23.24
N ALA A 353 8.59 16.72 23.05
CA ALA A 353 9.50 17.05 21.97
C ALA A 353 10.84 16.32 22.11
N LEU A 354 11.40 16.32 23.31
CA LEU A 354 12.61 15.54 23.62
C LEU A 354 12.39 14.04 23.40
N ARG A 355 11.22 13.50 23.78
CA ARG A 355 10.87 12.09 23.52
C ARG A 355 10.86 11.73 22.02
N ALA A 356 10.29 12.57 21.16
CA ALA A 356 10.20 12.26 19.73
C ALA A 356 11.57 12.28 19.05
N GLU A 357 12.40 13.25 19.41
CA GLU A 357 13.76 13.38 18.92
C GLU A 357 14.62 12.15 19.30
N LEU A 358 14.55 11.74 20.57
CA LEU A 358 15.24 10.55 21.08
C LEU A 358 14.72 9.25 20.48
N ALA A 359 13.41 9.16 20.18
CA ALA A 359 12.85 8.03 19.44
C ALA A 359 13.45 7.92 18.02
N GLY A 360 13.67 9.06 17.35
CA GLY A 360 14.35 9.10 16.05
C GLY A 360 15.77 8.55 16.12
N LEU A 361 16.52 8.91 17.18
CA LEU A 361 17.88 8.43 17.40
C LEU A 361 17.95 6.92 17.65
N ILE A 362 17.08 6.40 18.51
CA ILE A 362 16.99 4.95 18.78
C ILE A 362 16.75 4.19 17.47
N ARG A 363 15.86 4.70 16.60
CA ARG A 363 15.59 4.07 15.28
C ARG A 363 16.81 4.10 14.36
N LEU A 364 17.54 5.21 14.31
CA LEU A 364 18.74 5.33 13.49
C LEU A 364 19.81 4.37 13.98
N ARG A 365 20.10 4.39 15.29
CA ARG A 365 21.08 3.50 15.90
C ARG A 365 20.69 2.02 15.74
N PHE A 366 19.40 1.70 15.88
CA PHE A 366 18.89 0.36 15.65
C PHE A 366 19.10 -0.08 14.19
N LYS A 367 18.86 0.80 13.22
CA LYS A 367 19.15 0.56 11.81
C LYS A 367 20.64 0.33 11.57
N ASP A 368 21.52 1.10 12.20
CA ASP A 368 22.97 0.90 12.08
C ASP A 368 23.40 -0.48 12.63
N LEU A 369 22.80 -0.92 13.74
CA LEU A 369 23.12 -2.20 14.38
C LEU A 369 22.51 -3.41 13.66
N THR A 370 21.34 -3.27 13.02
CA THR A 370 20.53 -4.40 12.51
C THR A 370 20.28 -4.37 11.01
N ASN A 371 20.64 -3.30 10.32
CA ASN A 371 20.27 -2.97 8.95
C ASN A 371 18.74 -3.00 8.69
N THR A 372 17.93 -2.80 9.74
CA THR A 372 16.45 -2.84 9.69
C THR A 372 15.89 -1.61 10.40
N LEU A 373 14.77 -1.05 9.91
CA LEU A 373 14.12 0.10 10.53
C LEU A 373 13.06 -0.34 11.54
N LEU A 374 13.17 0.15 12.77
CA LEU A 374 12.16 -0.07 13.81
C LEU A 374 10.98 0.92 13.63
N PRO A 375 9.71 0.49 13.73
CA PRO A 375 8.58 1.40 13.70
C PRO A 375 8.62 2.43 14.85
N VAL A 376 8.14 3.64 14.59
CA VAL A 376 8.13 4.73 15.60
C VAL A 376 7.26 4.37 16.81
N ALA A 377 6.11 3.71 16.57
CA ALA A 377 5.19 3.29 17.63
C ALA A 377 5.84 2.30 18.61
N ASP A 378 6.69 1.41 18.09
CA ASP A 378 7.41 0.42 18.89
C ASP A 378 8.44 1.14 19.77
N VAL A 379 9.27 2.02 19.21
CA VAL A 379 10.24 2.80 20.01
C VAL A 379 9.57 3.64 21.09
N ARG A 380 8.44 4.29 20.78
CA ARG A 380 7.65 5.03 21.78
C ARG A 380 7.16 4.13 22.91
N THR A 381 6.77 2.91 22.59
CA THR A 381 6.35 1.92 23.60
C THR A 381 7.51 1.49 24.49
N ALA A 382 8.70 1.25 23.93
CA ALA A 382 9.90 0.95 24.70
C ALA A 382 10.32 2.11 25.62
N MET A 383 10.28 3.34 25.12
CA MET A 383 10.59 4.54 25.92
C MET A 383 9.60 4.79 27.05
N ALA A 384 8.36 4.33 26.92
CA ALA A 384 7.35 4.41 27.97
C ALA A 384 7.47 3.30 29.04
N GLY A 385 8.50 2.45 28.97
CA GLY A 385 8.65 1.27 29.85
C GLY A 385 7.65 0.14 29.55
N GLY A 386 7.04 0.17 28.36
CA GLY A 386 6.09 -0.85 27.88
C GLY A 386 6.76 -2.16 27.47
N ARG A 387 5.94 -3.17 27.12
CA ARG A 387 6.35 -4.56 26.80
C ARG A 387 7.67 -4.65 26.03
N LYS A 388 8.60 -5.50 26.51
CA LYS A 388 9.86 -5.85 25.83
C LYS A 388 9.62 -6.13 24.35
N ILE A 389 10.17 -5.27 23.50
CA ILE A 389 10.13 -5.42 22.05
C ILE A 389 11.08 -6.56 21.70
N PRO A 390 10.63 -7.63 21.03
CA PRO A 390 11.53 -8.70 20.60
C PRO A 390 12.47 -8.12 19.53
N VAL A 391 13.74 -7.91 19.89
CA VAL A 391 14.74 -7.40 18.94
C VAL A 391 15.60 -8.55 18.40
N LEU A 392 15.56 -8.70 17.08
CA LEU A 392 16.35 -9.62 16.27
C LEU A 392 17.83 -9.16 16.18
N ASN A 393 18.75 -9.75 16.96
CA ASN A 393 20.19 -9.62 16.72
C ASN A 393 20.64 -10.70 15.72
N ARG A 394 21.10 -10.30 14.51
CA ARG A 394 21.62 -11.23 13.48
C ARG A 394 22.97 -11.87 13.85
N ALA A 395 23.73 -11.29 14.79
CA ALA A 395 25.08 -11.77 15.14
C ALA A 395 25.11 -12.70 16.37
N LYS A 396 24.16 -12.59 17.28
CA LYS A 396 23.96 -13.53 18.41
C LYS A 396 22.47 -13.73 18.66
N ARG A 397 21.90 -14.76 18.03
CA ARG A 397 20.49 -15.11 18.22
C ARG A 397 20.26 -15.62 19.63
N GLN A 398 19.13 -15.27 20.25
CA GLN A 398 18.85 -15.68 21.63
C GLN A 398 18.88 -17.21 21.80
N MET A 399 19.26 -17.69 22.99
CA MET A 399 19.22 -19.12 23.35
C MET A 399 17.79 -19.56 23.71
N THR A 400 16.83 -19.29 22.82
CA THR A 400 15.40 -19.52 23.00
C THR A 400 14.77 -20.13 21.75
N GLU A 401 13.52 -20.57 21.84
CA GLU A 401 12.75 -21.03 20.67
C GLU A 401 12.54 -19.91 19.63
N PHE A 402 12.39 -18.66 20.08
CA PHE A 402 12.36 -17.49 19.20
C PHE A 402 13.69 -17.33 18.46
N GLY A 403 14.82 -17.36 19.17
CA GLY A 403 16.13 -17.26 18.53
C GLY A 403 16.42 -18.42 17.57
N ASN A 404 15.92 -19.62 17.84
CA ASN A 404 16.00 -20.74 16.90
C ASN A 404 15.14 -20.51 15.64
N ALA A 405 13.93 -20.00 15.77
CA ALA A 405 13.08 -19.64 14.63
C ALA A 405 13.77 -18.58 13.76
N GLU A 406 14.36 -17.58 14.40
CA GLU A 406 15.13 -16.56 13.71
C GLU A 406 16.37 -17.11 13.00
N ARG A 407 17.13 -18.03 13.62
CA ARG A 407 18.25 -18.74 12.97
C ARG A 407 17.79 -19.49 11.72
N MET A 408 16.67 -20.23 11.82
CA MET A 408 16.12 -20.94 10.68
C MET A 408 15.78 -19.99 9.53
N LEU A 409 15.20 -18.84 9.84
CA LEU A 409 14.84 -17.82 8.85
C LEU A 409 16.05 -17.06 8.30
N ASP A 410 17.14 -16.92 9.04
CA ASP A 410 18.37 -16.32 8.53
C ASP A 410 19.03 -17.20 7.46
N HIS A 411 18.96 -18.52 7.63
CA HIS A 411 19.53 -19.46 6.66
C HIS A 411 18.58 -19.75 5.49
N TYR A 412 17.28 -19.87 5.75
CA TYR A 412 16.32 -20.43 4.80
C TYR A 412 15.12 -19.52 4.50
N GLY A 413 14.95 -18.40 5.23
CA GLY A 413 13.76 -17.53 5.11
C GLY A 413 13.57 -16.95 3.71
N ASP A 414 14.67 -16.70 3.01
CA ASP A 414 14.67 -16.25 1.62
C ASP A 414 14.02 -17.26 0.64
N GLY A 415 14.01 -18.54 0.99
CA GLY A 415 13.43 -19.63 0.20
C GLY A 415 12.12 -20.17 0.80
N LEU A 416 11.59 -19.56 1.85
CA LEU A 416 10.38 -19.99 2.55
C LEU A 416 9.38 -18.85 2.63
N SER A 417 8.10 -19.19 2.53
CA SER A 417 7.02 -18.25 2.78
C SER A 417 5.87 -18.95 3.48
N PHE A 418 5.20 -18.28 4.42
CA PHE A 418 4.00 -18.79 5.08
C PHE A 418 2.79 -18.00 4.63
N VAL A 419 1.72 -18.71 4.27
CA VAL A 419 0.46 -18.14 3.80
C VAL A 419 -0.61 -18.36 4.88
N PRO A 420 -0.93 -17.36 5.71
CA PRO A 420 -1.79 -17.52 6.88
C PRO A 420 -3.19 -18.06 6.56
N GLU A 421 -3.80 -17.59 5.47
CA GLU A 421 -5.17 -17.94 5.07
C GLU A 421 -5.29 -19.40 4.61
N LEU A 422 -4.19 -19.99 4.16
CA LEU A 422 -4.10 -21.40 3.79
C LEU A 422 -3.54 -22.27 4.93
N GLY A 423 -2.97 -21.66 5.97
CA GLY A 423 -2.23 -22.35 7.02
C GLY A 423 -1.09 -23.20 6.47
N ALA A 424 -0.42 -22.74 5.41
CA ALA A 424 0.51 -23.54 4.63
C ALA A 424 1.81 -22.78 4.30
N TRP A 425 2.92 -23.50 4.33
CA TRP A 425 4.21 -23.01 3.86
C TRP A 425 4.39 -23.25 2.37
N GLN A 426 5.08 -22.33 1.72
CA GLN A 426 5.59 -22.40 0.37
C GLN A 426 7.13 -22.43 0.43
N ALA A 427 7.74 -23.18 -0.47
CA ALA A 427 9.18 -23.25 -0.67
C ALA A 427 9.52 -22.85 -2.10
N TRP A 428 10.56 -22.03 -2.25
CA TRP A 428 11.07 -21.61 -3.55
C TRP A 428 11.86 -22.74 -4.21
N THR A 429 11.52 -23.08 -5.44
CA THR A 429 12.20 -24.17 -6.19
C THR A 429 13.47 -23.71 -6.91
N GLY A 430 13.74 -22.40 -6.94
CA GLY A 430 14.66 -21.78 -7.90
C GLY A 430 13.93 -21.11 -9.07
N VAL A 431 12.69 -21.55 -9.35
CA VAL A 431 11.89 -21.06 -10.49
C VAL A 431 10.51 -20.53 -10.10
N TYR A 432 9.83 -21.22 -9.17
CA TYR A 432 8.48 -20.90 -8.73
C TYR A 432 8.28 -21.32 -7.26
N TRP A 433 7.16 -20.92 -6.65
CA TRP A 433 6.80 -21.30 -5.29
C TRP A 433 5.94 -22.56 -5.29
N ARG A 434 6.33 -23.59 -4.53
CA ARG A 434 5.52 -24.80 -4.34
C ARG A 434 5.15 -24.97 -2.88
N ARG A 435 4.07 -25.70 -2.61
CA ARG A 435 3.74 -26.07 -1.23
C ARG A 435 4.88 -26.88 -0.61
N ALA A 436 5.37 -26.43 0.54
CA ALA A 436 6.38 -27.13 1.30
C ALA A 436 5.75 -28.29 2.07
N ALA A 437 6.40 -29.46 2.06
CA ALA A 437 5.94 -30.59 2.86
C ALA A 437 6.34 -30.39 4.33
N PRO A 438 5.53 -30.82 5.32
CA PRO A 438 5.91 -30.70 6.73
C PRO A 438 7.28 -31.31 7.06
N VAL A 439 7.62 -32.43 6.41
CA VAL A 439 8.91 -33.12 6.58
C VAL A 439 10.10 -32.30 6.09
N GLU A 440 9.91 -31.44 5.10
CA GLU A 440 10.94 -30.53 4.56
C GLU A 440 11.23 -29.43 5.58
N LEU A 441 10.18 -28.82 6.15
CA LEU A 441 10.33 -27.81 7.21
C LEU A 441 10.98 -28.40 8.46
N GLU A 442 10.58 -29.62 8.86
CA GLU A 442 11.23 -30.33 9.96
C GLU A 442 12.70 -30.63 9.67
N HIS A 443 13.07 -30.91 8.41
CA HIS A 443 14.46 -31.14 8.04
C HIS A 443 15.28 -29.86 8.17
N LEU A 444 14.82 -28.74 7.61
CA LEU A 444 15.47 -27.43 7.74
C LEU A 444 15.61 -27.00 9.21
N ALA A 445 14.59 -27.29 10.01
CA ALA A 445 14.61 -27.10 11.45
C ALA A 445 15.71 -27.93 12.13
N LYS A 446 15.81 -29.23 11.81
CA LYS A 446 16.87 -30.11 12.35
C LYS A 446 18.27 -29.65 11.92
N GLU A 447 18.44 -29.20 10.68
CA GLU A 447 19.71 -28.65 10.19
C GLU A 447 20.10 -27.36 10.93
N THR A 448 19.14 -26.47 11.18
CA THR A 448 19.35 -25.26 11.99
C THR A 448 19.89 -25.62 13.39
N VAL A 449 19.29 -26.62 14.04
CA VAL A 449 19.72 -27.09 15.37
C VAL A 449 21.10 -27.77 15.31
N ARG A 450 21.41 -28.52 14.25
CA ARG A 450 22.74 -29.13 14.06
C ARG A 450 23.83 -28.08 13.88
N GLY A 451 23.53 -27.00 13.15
CA GLY A 451 24.44 -25.86 12.93
C GLY A 451 24.83 -25.12 14.21
N LEU A 452 24.05 -25.22 15.30
CA LEU A 452 24.39 -24.61 16.60
C LEU A 452 25.76 -25.10 17.12
N ALA A 453 26.15 -26.34 16.84
CA ALA A 453 27.45 -26.85 17.27
C ALA A 453 28.63 -26.06 16.67
N ASP A 454 28.47 -25.51 15.47
CA ASP A 454 29.49 -24.68 14.84
C ASP A 454 29.49 -23.25 15.41
N GLU A 455 28.32 -22.68 15.72
CA GLU A 455 28.19 -21.39 16.44
C GLU A 455 28.89 -21.43 17.80
N SER A 456 28.85 -22.58 18.48
CA SER A 456 29.54 -22.77 19.77
C SER A 456 31.06 -22.61 19.70
N LYS A 457 31.68 -22.87 18.53
CA LYS A 457 33.14 -22.76 18.33
C LYS A 457 33.62 -21.32 18.27
N SER A 458 32.75 -20.40 17.85
CA SER A 458 33.02 -18.96 17.82
C SER A 458 32.85 -18.25 19.17
N ILE A 459 32.43 -18.97 20.22
CA ILE A 459 32.27 -18.40 21.56
C ILE A 459 33.61 -18.47 22.29
N GLU A 460 34.24 -17.32 22.51
CA GLU A 460 35.55 -17.19 23.17
C GLU A 460 35.47 -17.44 24.69
N ASN A 461 34.38 -17.02 25.34
CA ASN A 461 34.17 -17.19 26.77
C ASN A 461 33.72 -18.61 27.13
N ASP A 462 34.42 -19.26 28.06
CA ASP A 462 34.15 -20.66 28.45
C ASP A 462 32.80 -20.86 29.18
N ASP A 463 32.38 -19.93 30.03
CA ASP A 463 31.10 -20.00 30.74
C ASP A 463 29.92 -19.84 29.77
N GLU A 464 30.03 -18.89 28.83
CA GLU A 464 29.07 -18.73 27.73
C GLU A 464 29.01 -19.98 26.85
N ARG A 465 30.18 -20.58 26.54
CA ARG A 465 30.25 -21.81 25.73
C ARG A 465 29.55 -22.98 26.42
N VAL A 466 29.71 -23.13 27.74
CA VAL A 466 29.02 -24.16 28.53
C VAL A 466 27.51 -23.92 28.55
N ALA A 467 27.06 -22.68 28.74
CA ALA A 467 25.64 -22.33 28.68
C ALA A 467 25.04 -22.62 27.30
N PHE A 468 25.76 -22.28 26.24
CA PHE A 468 25.35 -22.51 24.86
C PHE A 468 25.31 -24.01 24.51
N PHE A 469 26.24 -24.81 25.02
CA PHE A 469 26.21 -26.26 24.83
C PHE A 469 24.99 -26.91 25.49
N LYS A 470 24.60 -26.44 26.70
CA LYS A 470 23.35 -26.86 27.35
C LYS A 470 22.13 -26.47 26.50
N PHE A 471 22.12 -25.28 25.92
CA PHE A 471 21.07 -24.85 25.00
C PHE A 471 20.99 -25.71 23.72
N CYS A 472 22.12 -26.09 23.13
CA CYS A 472 22.18 -27.00 21.98
C CYS A 472 21.48 -28.33 22.30
N ALA A 473 21.77 -28.92 23.47
CA ALA A 473 21.14 -30.18 23.90
C ALA A 473 19.62 -30.04 24.10
N ILE A 474 19.15 -28.91 24.64
CA ILE A 474 17.72 -28.64 24.81
C ILE A 474 17.04 -28.49 23.43
N SER A 475 17.67 -27.76 22.50
CA SER A 475 17.14 -27.47 21.16
C SER A 475 16.93 -28.72 20.29
N GLN A 476 17.59 -29.84 20.60
CA GLN A 476 17.42 -31.11 19.90
C GLN A 476 16.13 -31.87 20.26
N ARG A 477 15.37 -31.42 21.26
CA ARG A 477 14.09 -32.05 21.63
C ARG A 477 13.05 -31.84 20.53
N ALA A 478 12.26 -32.87 20.22
CA ALA A 478 11.25 -32.83 19.16
C ALA A 478 10.22 -31.70 19.32
N MET A 479 9.88 -31.33 20.56
CA MET A 479 9.00 -30.19 20.84
C MET A 479 9.61 -28.86 20.35
N MET A 480 10.90 -28.63 20.58
CA MET A 480 11.61 -27.40 20.19
C MET A 480 11.66 -27.25 18.66
N VAL A 481 11.92 -28.35 17.95
CA VAL A 481 11.92 -28.40 16.48
C VAL A 481 10.55 -27.99 15.91
N ARG A 482 9.45 -28.49 16.49
CA ARG A 482 8.09 -28.13 16.08
C ARG A 482 7.73 -26.69 16.43
N ASN A 483 8.06 -26.26 17.64
CA ASN A 483 7.79 -24.90 18.11
C ASN A 483 8.54 -23.87 17.27
N MET A 484 9.77 -24.17 16.87
CA MET A 484 10.56 -23.32 15.98
C MET A 484 9.86 -23.06 14.64
N VAL A 485 9.36 -24.10 13.97
CA VAL A 485 8.62 -23.95 12.69
C VAL A 485 7.31 -23.17 12.91
N ALA A 486 6.61 -23.43 14.03
CA ALA A 486 5.40 -22.71 14.37
C ALA A 486 5.66 -21.20 14.61
N LEU A 487 6.70 -20.86 15.37
CA LEU A 487 7.09 -19.47 15.64
C LEU A 487 7.58 -18.75 14.37
N ALA A 488 8.31 -19.45 13.50
CA ALA A 488 8.76 -18.89 12.23
C ALA A 488 7.58 -18.48 11.32
N SER A 489 6.42 -19.14 11.45
CA SER A 489 5.26 -18.87 10.59
C SER A 489 4.60 -17.49 10.84
N SER A 490 4.89 -16.85 11.98
CA SER A 490 4.42 -15.50 12.29
C SER A 490 5.43 -14.39 12.00
N ASP A 491 6.61 -14.73 11.47
CA ASP A 491 7.66 -13.73 11.19
C ASP A 491 7.34 -12.95 9.89
N PRO A 492 7.31 -11.60 9.92
CA PRO A 492 6.99 -10.78 8.74
C PRO A 492 7.88 -11.01 7.52
N ARG A 493 9.09 -11.58 7.67
CA ARG A 493 10.00 -11.87 6.56
C ARG A 493 9.47 -12.96 5.61
N VAL A 494 8.63 -13.85 6.12
CA VAL A 494 8.12 -15.01 5.37
C VAL A 494 6.61 -14.97 5.19
N VAL A 495 5.89 -14.17 5.99
CA VAL A 495 4.44 -14.06 5.87
C VAL A 495 4.05 -13.34 4.58
N VAL A 496 3.24 -14.01 3.75
CA VAL A 496 2.70 -13.49 2.50
C VAL A 496 1.20 -13.79 2.46
N PRO A 497 0.35 -12.78 2.23
CA PRO A 497 -1.09 -13.01 2.15
C PRO A 497 -1.44 -13.75 0.86
N VAL A 498 -2.50 -14.57 0.92
CA VAL A 498 -2.91 -15.44 -0.19
C VAL A 498 -3.25 -14.69 -1.48
N GLU A 499 -3.61 -13.41 -1.37
CA GLU A 499 -3.95 -12.51 -2.47
C GLU A 499 -2.76 -12.04 -3.31
N GLU A 500 -1.53 -12.17 -2.80
CA GLU A 500 -0.31 -11.91 -3.57
C GLU A 500 0.07 -13.09 -4.48
N LEU A 501 -0.39 -14.30 -4.16
CA LEU A 501 -0.10 -15.50 -4.95
C LEU A 501 -0.81 -15.47 -6.31
N ASP A 502 -0.08 -15.72 -7.39
CA ASP A 502 -0.60 -15.75 -8.77
C ASP A 502 -1.42 -14.50 -9.18
N LYS A 503 -1.22 -13.37 -8.49
CA LYS A 503 -1.95 -12.10 -8.70
C LYS A 503 -1.83 -11.55 -10.12
N HIS A 504 -0.67 -11.73 -10.73
CA HIS A 504 -0.38 -11.24 -12.07
C HIS A 504 -0.81 -12.24 -13.14
N THR A 505 -2.11 -12.27 -13.47
CA THR A 505 -2.70 -13.21 -14.45
C THR A 505 -2.08 -13.18 -15.85
N HIS A 506 -1.49 -12.04 -16.26
CA HIS A 506 -0.75 -11.93 -17.53
C HIS A 506 0.58 -12.69 -17.53
N LEU A 507 1.09 -13.11 -16.37
CA LEU A 507 2.24 -14.00 -16.25
C LEU A 507 1.74 -15.45 -16.22
N LEU A 508 2.27 -16.27 -17.12
CA LEU A 508 2.07 -17.71 -17.13
C LEU A 508 3.32 -18.39 -16.56
N GLY A 509 3.19 -19.09 -15.43
CA GLY A 509 4.28 -19.86 -14.86
C GLY A 509 4.71 -21.02 -15.76
N VAL A 510 6.01 -21.18 -15.99
CA VAL A 510 6.58 -22.24 -16.84
C VAL A 510 7.79 -22.87 -16.15
N GLY A 511 8.24 -24.04 -16.62
CA GLY A 511 9.30 -24.82 -15.97
C GLY A 511 10.64 -24.09 -15.80
N ASN A 512 10.87 -23.01 -16.55
CA ASN A 512 12.10 -22.21 -16.56
C ASN A 512 11.89 -20.70 -16.29
N GLY A 513 10.72 -20.29 -15.77
CA GLY A 513 10.45 -18.89 -15.42
C GLY A 513 8.97 -18.52 -15.55
N ALA A 514 8.70 -17.36 -16.12
CA ALA A 514 7.34 -16.89 -16.39
C ALA A 514 7.24 -16.28 -17.79
N VAL A 515 6.18 -16.59 -18.54
CA VAL A 515 5.94 -15.97 -19.85
C VAL A 515 4.97 -14.81 -19.69
N ASP A 516 5.34 -13.63 -20.19
CA ASP A 516 4.42 -12.50 -20.27
C ASP A 516 3.49 -12.70 -21.48
N LEU A 517 2.23 -13.03 -21.24
CA LEU A 517 1.23 -13.33 -22.26
C LEU A 517 0.88 -12.14 -23.17
N ARG A 518 1.31 -10.92 -22.82
CA ARG A 518 1.14 -9.73 -23.69
C ARG A 518 2.19 -9.68 -24.79
N THR A 519 3.38 -10.20 -24.53
CA THR A 519 4.54 -10.09 -25.42
C THR A 519 5.04 -11.44 -25.94
N GLY A 520 4.72 -12.53 -25.26
CA GLY A 520 5.24 -13.87 -25.53
C GLY A 520 6.67 -14.10 -25.06
N LYS A 521 7.28 -13.15 -24.34
CA LYS A 521 8.67 -13.23 -23.88
C LYS A 521 8.79 -14.04 -22.60
N LEU A 522 9.87 -14.81 -22.51
CA LEU A 522 10.28 -15.47 -21.27
C LEU A 522 10.95 -14.48 -20.33
N LEU A 523 10.42 -14.37 -19.11
CA LEU A 523 11.02 -13.62 -18.01
C LEU A 523 11.80 -14.59 -17.12
N PRO A 524 12.98 -14.17 -16.60
CA PRO A 524 13.73 -14.99 -15.65
C PRO A 524 12.91 -15.23 -14.37
N PRO A 525 13.18 -16.32 -13.64
CA PRO A 525 12.57 -16.57 -12.35
C PRO A 525 12.68 -15.38 -11.39
N ASP A 526 11.55 -14.96 -10.82
CA ASP A 526 11.49 -13.91 -9.80
C ASP A 526 10.65 -14.37 -8.62
N ARG A 527 11.28 -14.44 -7.45
CA ARG A 527 10.61 -14.76 -6.17
C ARG A 527 9.48 -13.81 -5.86
N LYS A 528 9.60 -12.53 -6.22
CA LYS A 528 8.61 -11.48 -5.93
C LYS A 528 7.39 -11.53 -6.85
N ALA A 529 7.42 -12.34 -7.91
CA ALA A 529 6.27 -12.56 -8.78
C ALA A 529 5.23 -13.51 -8.15
N TRP A 530 5.58 -14.22 -7.06
CA TRP A 530 4.69 -15.10 -6.29
C TRP A 530 3.89 -16.10 -7.14
N ILE A 531 4.53 -16.64 -8.17
CA ILE A 531 3.93 -17.66 -9.05
C ILE A 531 3.92 -19.00 -8.30
N THR A 532 2.72 -19.54 -8.10
CA THR A 532 2.52 -20.85 -7.44
C THR A 532 1.92 -21.91 -8.36
N THR A 533 1.31 -21.50 -9.46
CA THR A 533 0.75 -22.41 -10.46
C THR A 533 1.61 -22.36 -11.72
N ILE A 534 2.06 -23.52 -12.22
CA ILE A 534 2.93 -23.61 -13.39
C ILE A 534 2.47 -24.61 -14.45
N THR A 535 2.94 -24.40 -15.67
CA THR A 535 3.04 -25.44 -16.68
C THR A 535 4.31 -26.26 -16.45
N PRO A 536 4.29 -27.61 -16.61
CA PRO A 536 5.45 -28.47 -16.38
C PRO A 536 6.47 -28.42 -17.52
N VAL A 537 6.23 -27.61 -18.56
CA VAL A 537 7.02 -27.55 -19.78
C VAL A 537 7.93 -26.32 -19.72
N GLU A 538 9.20 -26.47 -20.10
CA GLU A 538 10.09 -25.34 -20.31
C GLU A 538 9.69 -24.58 -21.57
N TYR A 539 9.58 -23.26 -21.46
CA TYR A 539 9.20 -22.42 -22.57
C TYR A 539 10.40 -22.01 -23.41
N SER A 540 10.24 -22.04 -24.73
CA SER A 540 11.21 -21.56 -25.70
C SER A 540 10.52 -20.75 -26.79
N GLU A 541 11.01 -19.53 -27.02
CA GLU A 541 10.48 -18.60 -28.02
C GLU A 541 10.67 -19.11 -29.47
N THR A 542 11.55 -20.09 -29.67
CA THR A 542 11.87 -20.68 -30.97
C THR A 542 11.36 -22.11 -31.14
N ALA A 543 10.68 -22.69 -30.13
CA ALA A 543 10.13 -24.02 -30.25
C ALA A 543 9.04 -24.08 -31.34
N THR A 544 8.95 -25.20 -32.04
CA THR A 544 7.97 -25.43 -33.10
C THR A 544 7.17 -26.69 -32.80
N ALA A 545 5.91 -26.74 -33.19
CA ALA A 545 5.07 -27.93 -33.08
C ALA A 545 4.40 -28.27 -34.43
N PRO A 546 5.20 -28.61 -35.47
CA PRO A 546 4.67 -28.85 -36.81
C PRO A 546 3.65 -29.98 -36.85
N LEU A 547 3.84 -31.06 -36.06
CA LEU A 547 2.88 -32.16 -36.01
C LEU A 547 1.58 -31.73 -35.34
N PHE A 548 1.64 -30.95 -34.26
CA PHE A 548 0.47 -30.40 -33.58
C PHE A 548 -0.29 -29.42 -34.48
N GLU A 549 0.40 -28.45 -35.08
CA GLU A 549 -0.20 -27.48 -36.00
C GLU A 549 -0.88 -28.17 -37.18
N GLN A 550 -0.22 -29.17 -37.76
CA GLN A 550 -0.83 -30.00 -38.80
C GLN A 550 -2.04 -30.78 -38.27
N THR A 551 -1.99 -31.30 -37.05
CA THR A 551 -3.12 -32.03 -36.43
C THR A 551 -4.33 -31.10 -36.23
N VAL A 552 -4.11 -29.87 -35.77
CA VAL A 552 -5.18 -28.85 -35.63
C VAL A 552 -5.75 -28.48 -37.00
N ARG A 553 -4.88 -28.25 -37.99
CA ARG A 553 -5.30 -27.98 -39.37
C ARG A 553 -6.10 -29.14 -39.97
N ASP A 554 -5.67 -30.37 -39.73
CA ASP A 554 -6.34 -31.58 -40.21
C ASP A 554 -7.74 -31.69 -39.62
N VAL A 555 -7.90 -31.47 -38.31
CA VAL A 555 -9.20 -31.50 -37.64
C VAL A 555 -10.21 -30.53 -38.26
N PHE A 556 -9.75 -29.36 -38.72
CA PHE A 556 -10.58 -28.33 -39.35
C PHE A 556 -10.56 -28.37 -40.89
N HIS A 557 -10.21 -29.51 -41.51
CA HIS A 557 -10.20 -29.66 -42.97
C HIS A 557 -9.31 -28.64 -43.73
N GLY A 558 -8.25 -28.13 -43.11
CA GLY A 558 -7.41 -27.10 -43.73
C GLY A 558 -7.98 -25.68 -43.66
N ASP A 559 -9.05 -25.45 -42.91
CA ASP A 559 -9.67 -24.14 -42.76
C ASP A 559 -8.85 -23.23 -41.83
N ASP A 560 -8.06 -22.34 -42.41
CA ASP A 560 -7.18 -21.44 -41.67
C ASP A 560 -7.96 -20.42 -40.80
N GLU A 561 -9.20 -20.06 -41.14
CA GLU A 561 -10.06 -19.19 -40.31
C GLU A 561 -10.42 -19.90 -39.00
N MET A 562 -10.88 -21.15 -39.11
CA MET A 562 -11.19 -22.00 -37.96
C MET A 562 -9.96 -22.32 -37.10
N VAL A 563 -8.81 -22.58 -37.73
CA VAL A 563 -7.54 -22.82 -37.02
C VAL A 563 -7.13 -21.58 -36.22
N SER A 564 -7.18 -20.40 -36.85
CA SER A 564 -6.80 -19.13 -36.21
C SER A 564 -7.78 -18.74 -35.09
N PHE A 565 -9.07 -18.97 -35.28
CA PHE A 565 -10.09 -18.83 -34.23
C PHE A 565 -9.81 -19.77 -33.06
N PHE A 566 -9.57 -21.06 -33.33
CA PHE A 566 -9.33 -22.05 -32.29
C PHE A 566 -8.05 -21.74 -31.50
N GLN A 567 -7.00 -21.26 -32.16
CA GLN A 567 -5.79 -20.78 -31.50
C GLN A 567 -6.08 -19.62 -30.55
N ARG A 568 -6.83 -18.61 -30.99
CA ARG A 568 -7.24 -17.48 -30.15
C ARG A 568 -8.12 -17.91 -29.00
N LEU A 569 -9.01 -18.89 -29.20
CA LEU A 569 -9.86 -19.45 -28.16
C LEU A 569 -9.05 -20.15 -27.06
N VAL A 570 -8.07 -20.97 -27.43
CA VAL A 570 -7.15 -21.61 -26.49
C VAL A 570 -6.28 -20.55 -25.79
N GLY A 571 -5.78 -19.58 -26.54
CA GLY A 571 -5.01 -18.44 -26.02
C GLY A 571 -5.79 -17.57 -25.02
N TYR A 572 -7.05 -17.28 -25.31
CA TYR A 572 -7.97 -16.60 -24.42
C TYR A 572 -8.11 -17.36 -23.09
N SER A 573 -8.25 -18.69 -23.14
CA SER A 573 -8.40 -19.51 -21.92
C SER A 573 -7.22 -19.34 -20.95
N ILE A 574 -5.99 -19.21 -21.47
CA ILE A 574 -4.79 -19.12 -20.63
C ILE A 574 -4.52 -17.71 -20.08
N LEU A 575 -5.34 -16.70 -20.39
CA LEU A 575 -5.19 -15.34 -19.83
C LEU A 575 -5.64 -15.24 -18.36
N GLY A 576 -6.41 -16.19 -17.86
CA GLY A 576 -6.89 -16.15 -16.47
C GLY A 576 -8.00 -15.12 -16.21
N GLN A 577 -8.58 -14.52 -17.25
CA GLN A 577 -9.59 -13.46 -17.17
C GLN A 577 -10.76 -13.77 -18.13
N PRO A 578 -11.78 -14.54 -17.70
CA PRO A 578 -12.85 -15.00 -18.57
C PRO A 578 -13.87 -13.88 -18.88
N LYS A 579 -13.52 -12.94 -19.76
CA LYS A 579 -14.35 -11.76 -20.10
C LYS A 579 -15.45 -12.01 -21.14
N GLU A 580 -15.37 -13.11 -21.88
CA GLU A 580 -16.32 -13.46 -22.95
C GLU A 580 -17.56 -14.22 -22.42
N ASP A 581 -17.58 -14.59 -21.13
CA ASP A 581 -18.70 -15.34 -20.51
C ASP A 581 -19.04 -16.69 -21.19
N VAL A 582 -18.10 -17.32 -21.92
CA VAL A 582 -18.38 -18.51 -22.75
C VAL A 582 -18.08 -19.87 -22.09
N LEU A 583 -18.94 -20.84 -22.41
CA LEU A 583 -18.75 -22.28 -22.31
C LEU A 583 -18.47 -22.82 -23.73
N VAL A 584 -17.30 -23.40 -23.92
CA VAL A 584 -16.89 -23.97 -25.20
C VAL A 584 -17.41 -25.40 -25.32
N ILE A 585 -18.09 -25.72 -26.41
CA ILE A 585 -18.61 -27.06 -26.70
C ILE A 585 -18.03 -27.55 -28.03
N PRO A 586 -16.86 -28.22 -27.99
CA PRO A 586 -16.35 -28.97 -29.13
C PRO A 586 -17.25 -30.17 -29.42
N TYR A 587 -17.90 -30.23 -30.59
CA TYR A 587 -18.83 -31.31 -30.92
C TYR A 587 -18.44 -32.06 -32.20
N GLY A 588 -18.79 -33.34 -32.29
CA GLY A 588 -18.55 -34.19 -33.47
C GLY A 588 -18.87 -35.66 -33.21
N SER A 589 -19.00 -36.46 -34.27
CA SER A 589 -19.54 -37.84 -34.23
C SER A 589 -18.54 -38.94 -33.81
N GLY A 590 -17.64 -38.64 -32.87
CA GLY A 590 -16.51 -39.53 -32.52
C GLY A 590 -15.41 -39.62 -33.60
N SER A 591 -14.19 -39.97 -33.17
CA SER A 591 -13.01 -40.08 -34.05
C SER A 591 -12.67 -38.81 -34.86
N ASN A 592 -12.93 -37.63 -34.28
CA ASN A 592 -12.70 -36.33 -34.93
C ASN A 592 -11.45 -35.58 -34.41
N GLY A 593 -10.60 -36.22 -33.61
CA GLY A 593 -9.38 -35.60 -33.07
C GLY A 593 -9.58 -34.67 -31.86
N LYS A 594 -10.83 -34.45 -31.38
CA LYS A 594 -11.16 -33.68 -30.17
C LYS A 594 -10.28 -34.05 -28.98
N SER A 595 -10.31 -35.33 -28.59
CA SER A 595 -9.56 -35.84 -27.43
C SER A 595 -8.05 -35.74 -27.62
N THR A 596 -7.55 -35.88 -28.85
CA THR A 596 -6.12 -35.78 -29.18
C THR A 596 -5.61 -34.34 -29.03
N VAL A 597 -6.30 -33.36 -29.63
CA VAL A 597 -5.91 -31.95 -29.57
C VAL A 597 -6.08 -31.38 -28.15
N LEU A 598 -7.26 -31.57 -27.55
CA LEU A 598 -7.52 -31.07 -26.19
C LEU A 598 -6.66 -31.79 -25.14
N GLY A 599 -6.37 -33.08 -25.33
CA GLY A 599 -5.47 -33.84 -24.47
C GLY A 599 -4.04 -33.28 -24.48
N ALA A 600 -3.50 -32.98 -25.67
CA ALA A 600 -2.18 -32.38 -25.81
C ALA A 600 -2.09 -31.00 -25.15
N ILE A 601 -3.09 -30.13 -25.38
CA ILE A 601 -3.19 -28.81 -24.73
C ILE A 601 -3.22 -28.95 -23.22
N ARG A 602 -4.09 -29.83 -22.68
CA ARG A 602 -4.19 -30.04 -21.22
C ARG A 602 -2.89 -30.52 -20.61
N LYS A 603 -2.18 -31.45 -21.26
CA LYS A 603 -0.90 -31.97 -20.77
C LYS A 603 0.15 -30.87 -20.68
N VAL A 604 0.19 -30.00 -21.69
CA VAL A 604 1.12 -28.86 -21.74
C VAL A 604 0.78 -27.80 -20.70
N LEU A 605 -0.50 -27.49 -20.48
CA LEU A 605 -0.93 -26.49 -19.50
C LEU A 605 -0.78 -26.97 -18.04
N GLY A 606 -0.69 -28.28 -17.80
CA GLY A 606 -0.41 -28.83 -16.49
C GLY A 606 -1.41 -28.39 -15.42
N GLU A 607 -0.94 -27.74 -14.35
CA GLU A 607 -1.77 -27.35 -13.21
C GLU A 607 -2.82 -26.28 -13.56
N HIS A 608 -2.60 -25.53 -14.65
CA HIS A 608 -3.60 -24.60 -15.18
C HIS A 608 -4.77 -25.33 -15.88
N ALA A 609 -4.62 -26.62 -16.23
CA ALA A 609 -5.66 -27.43 -16.85
C ALA A 609 -6.26 -28.43 -15.86
N LYS A 610 -7.47 -28.15 -15.39
CA LYS A 610 -8.19 -29.01 -14.42
C LYS A 610 -9.39 -29.69 -15.05
N ALA A 611 -9.85 -30.78 -14.44
CA ALA A 611 -11.05 -31.50 -14.87
C ALA A 611 -12.22 -31.21 -13.93
N ALA A 612 -13.42 -31.10 -14.49
CA ALA A 612 -14.68 -30.98 -13.75
C ALA A 612 -15.67 -32.07 -14.20
N SER A 613 -16.54 -32.52 -13.30
CA SER A 613 -17.66 -33.39 -13.67
C SER A 613 -18.68 -32.60 -14.48
N ALA A 614 -19.34 -33.26 -15.43
CA ALA A 614 -20.50 -32.71 -16.12
C ALA A 614 -21.60 -32.30 -15.14
N ASP A 615 -21.75 -33.04 -14.02
CA ASP A 615 -22.74 -32.74 -12.96
C ASP A 615 -22.59 -31.34 -12.36
N THR A 616 -21.37 -30.78 -12.35
CA THR A 616 -21.12 -29.40 -11.89
C THR A 616 -21.88 -28.37 -12.75
N PHE A 617 -22.19 -28.72 -14.00
CA PHE A 617 -22.86 -27.87 -14.99
C PHE A 617 -24.30 -28.33 -15.30
N LEU A 618 -24.69 -29.52 -14.87
CA LEU A 618 -25.94 -30.18 -15.24
C LEU A 618 -26.91 -30.32 -14.06
N ALA A 619 -28.18 -30.58 -14.39
CA ALA A 619 -29.15 -31.04 -13.40
C ALA A 619 -28.98 -32.56 -13.17
N SER A 620 -28.66 -33.01 -11.95
CA SER A 620 -28.76 -34.44 -11.63
C SER A 620 -30.22 -34.88 -11.76
N ALA A 621 -30.48 -35.88 -12.61
CA ALA A 621 -31.79 -36.52 -12.68
C ALA A 621 -32.01 -37.35 -11.40
N GLY A 622 -32.68 -36.78 -10.39
CA GLY A 622 -33.22 -37.54 -9.25
C GLY A 622 -32.61 -37.28 -7.87
N VAL A 623 -31.62 -36.41 -7.71
CA VAL A 623 -31.14 -35.99 -6.38
C VAL A 623 -31.59 -34.55 -6.14
N GLY A 624 -32.30 -34.35 -5.03
CA GLY A 624 -32.86 -33.06 -4.63
C GLY A 624 -31.84 -31.93 -4.80
N SER A 625 -32.34 -30.80 -5.32
CA SER A 625 -31.63 -29.54 -5.47
C SER A 625 -30.57 -29.36 -4.37
N SER A 626 -29.29 -29.41 -4.74
CA SER A 626 -28.21 -28.97 -3.88
C SER A 626 -28.52 -27.54 -3.45
N SER A 627 -28.93 -27.38 -2.19
CA SER A 627 -29.28 -26.10 -1.60
C SER A 627 -28.09 -25.14 -1.69
N ALA A 628 -28.39 -23.85 -1.86
CA ALA A 628 -27.43 -22.78 -1.71
C ALA A 628 -26.82 -22.87 -0.28
N GLY A 629 -25.61 -23.42 -0.16
CA GLY A 629 -24.94 -23.73 1.12
C GLY A 629 -24.35 -25.15 1.25
N SER A 630 -24.62 -26.05 0.30
CA SER A 630 -23.97 -27.38 0.24
C SER A 630 -22.47 -27.28 -0.09
N ALA A 631 -21.68 -28.27 0.37
CA ALA A 631 -20.24 -28.30 0.14
C ALA A 631 -19.95 -28.47 -1.37
N ARG A 632 -19.37 -27.43 -1.99
CA ARG A 632 -18.93 -27.43 -3.40
C ARG A 632 -17.42 -27.65 -3.49
N GLU A 633 -16.99 -28.86 -3.15
CA GLU A 633 -15.57 -29.24 -3.28
C GLU A 633 -15.13 -29.29 -4.75
N ASP A 634 -16.05 -29.64 -5.65
CA ASP A 634 -15.88 -29.63 -7.10
C ASP A 634 -15.43 -28.25 -7.60
N VAL A 635 -16.09 -27.17 -7.17
CA VAL A 635 -15.70 -25.78 -7.51
C VAL A 635 -14.38 -25.38 -6.82
N LEU A 636 -14.18 -25.78 -5.56
CA LEU A 636 -12.97 -25.44 -4.81
C LEU A 636 -11.69 -25.97 -5.48
N ARG A 637 -11.76 -27.17 -6.07
CA ARG A 637 -10.64 -27.80 -6.81
C ARG A 637 -10.24 -27.01 -8.06
N LEU A 638 -11.14 -26.22 -8.65
CA LEU A 638 -10.90 -25.44 -9.86
C LEU A 638 -10.13 -24.13 -9.62
N ARG A 639 -9.91 -23.73 -8.36
CA ARG A 639 -9.14 -22.52 -8.03
C ARG A 639 -7.77 -22.52 -8.74
N GLY A 640 -7.44 -21.43 -9.42
CA GLY A 640 -6.20 -21.27 -10.19
C GLY A 640 -6.17 -21.94 -11.56
N ALA A 641 -7.24 -22.67 -11.95
CA ALA A 641 -7.37 -23.19 -13.30
C ALA A 641 -7.56 -22.04 -14.30
N ARG A 642 -6.99 -22.21 -15.49
CA ARG A 642 -7.23 -21.34 -16.66
C ARG A 642 -7.99 -22.09 -17.76
N PHE A 643 -7.83 -23.42 -17.79
CA PHE A 643 -8.53 -24.31 -18.69
C PHE A 643 -9.27 -25.38 -17.87
N VAL A 644 -10.59 -25.49 -18.03
CA VAL A 644 -11.38 -26.53 -17.36
C VAL A 644 -11.94 -27.48 -18.40
N TYR A 645 -11.53 -28.75 -18.33
CA TYR A 645 -12.06 -29.83 -19.14
C TYR A 645 -13.24 -30.48 -18.41
N VAL A 646 -14.44 -30.32 -18.95
CA VAL A 646 -15.65 -30.95 -18.43
C VAL A 646 -15.76 -32.34 -19.03
N SER A 647 -16.00 -33.36 -18.20
CA SER A 647 -16.27 -34.71 -18.69
C SER A 647 -17.49 -34.73 -19.62
N GLU A 648 -17.54 -35.69 -20.54
CA GLU A 648 -18.66 -35.82 -21.47
C GLU A 648 -19.98 -35.99 -20.69
N PRO A 649 -21.02 -35.18 -20.97
CA PRO A 649 -22.31 -35.30 -20.32
C PRO A 649 -23.05 -36.57 -20.81
N GLU A 650 -23.91 -37.15 -19.97
CA GLU A 650 -24.78 -38.25 -20.41
C GLU A 650 -25.73 -37.79 -21.52
N GLU A 651 -26.10 -38.69 -22.42
CA GLU A 651 -27.04 -38.38 -23.50
C GLU A 651 -28.39 -37.90 -22.92
N GLY A 652 -28.90 -36.78 -23.44
CA GLY A 652 -30.15 -36.17 -22.96
C GLY A 652 -30.01 -35.32 -21.69
N SER A 653 -28.79 -35.06 -21.22
CA SER A 653 -28.48 -34.14 -20.12
C SER A 653 -28.89 -32.69 -20.42
N GLU A 654 -29.36 -31.97 -19.40
CA GLU A 654 -29.87 -30.60 -19.51
C GLU A 654 -28.96 -29.56 -18.87
N LEU A 655 -28.67 -28.50 -19.61
CA LEU A 655 -27.89 -27.35 -19.14
C LEU A 655 -28.76 -26.39 -18.32
N ARG A 656 -28.28 -26.00 -17.13
CA ARG A 656 -28.94 -24.98 -16.30
C ARG A 656 -28.30 -23.61 -16.49
N GLU A 657 -29.10 -22.64 -16.92
CA GLU A 657 -28.65 -21.26 -17.14
C GLU A 657 -27.96 -20.66 -15.90
N GLY A 658 -28.53 -20.86 -14.70
CA GLY A 658 -27.96 -20.33 -13.46
C GLY A 658 -26.56 -20.86 -13.16
N LEU A 659 -26.32 -22.15 -13.39
CA LEU A 659 -25.01 -22.78 -13.18
C LEU A 659 -23.99 -22.34 -14.24
N ILE A 660 -24.40 -22.30 -15.51
CA ILE A 660 -23.55 -21.80 -16.59
C ILE A 660 -23.14 -20.36 -16.31
N LYS A 661 -24.09 -19.49 -15.95
CA LYS A 661 -23.78 -18.09 -15.63
C LYS A 661 -22.76 -17.99 -14.49
N SER A 662 -22.86 -18.81 -13.45
CA SER A 662 -21.87 -18.81 -12.36
C SER A 662 -20.51 -19.39 -12.77
N MET A 663 -20.48 -20.36 -13.68
CA MET A 663 -19.25 -21.06 -14.08
C MET A 663 -18.52 -20.39 -15.25
N THR A 664 -19.20 -19.57 -16.05
CA THR A 664 -18.62 -18.79 -17.14
C THR A 664 -18.51 -17.31 -16.83
N GLY A 665 -19.30 -16.80 -15.87
CA GLY A 665 -19.26 -15.41 -15.45
C GLY A 665 -18.09 -15.12 -14.51
N GLY A 666 -17.67 -13.85 -14.44
CA GLY A 666 -16.59 -13.38 -13.57
C GLY A 666 -16.97 -13.15 -12.10
N ASP A 667 -18.16 -13.55 -11.67
CA ASP A 667 -18.65 -13.30 -10.30
C ASP A 667 -18.09 -14.33 -9.29
N PRO A 668 -17.82 -13.93 -8.03
CA PRO A 668 -17.36 -14.85 -6.99
C PRO A 668 -18.38 -15.97 -6.70
N MET A 669 -17.89 -17.20 -6.62
CA MET A 669 -18.69 -18.37 -6.24
C MET A 669 -18.37 -18.84 -4.83
N PRO A 670 -19.34 -18.90 -3.90
CA PRO A 670 -19.10 -19.48 -2.59
C PRO A 670 -18.89 -20.99 -2.72
N ALA A 671 -17.78 -21.49 -2.18
CA ALA A 671 -17.41 -22.89 -2.14
C ALA A 671 -16.87 -23.26 -0.75
N ARG A 672 -17.05 -24.53 -0.36
CA ARG A 672 -16.63 -25.03 0.95
C ARG A 672 -16.17 -26.48 0.81
N GLY A 673 -14.99 -26.78 1.35
CA GLY A 673 -14.47 -28.15 1.38
C GLY A 673 -15.25 -29.04 2.35
N LEU A 674 -15.17 -30.35 2.12
CA LEU A 674 -15.78 -31.34 3.01
C LEU A 674 -15.25 -31.16 4.44
N TYR A 675 -16.15 -31.08 5.43
CA TYR A 675 -15.84 -30.83 6.85
C TYR A 675 -15.23 -29.45 7.20
N SER A 676 -15.09 -28.54 6.23
CA SER A 676 -14.67 -27.16 6.51
C SER A 676 -15.78 -26.38 7.22
N LYS A 677 -15.42 -25.59 8.23
CA LYS A 677 -16.31 -24.60 8.88
C LYS A 677 -16.31 -23.25 8.14
N VAL A 678 -15.41 -23.06 7.17
CA VAL A 678 -15.20 -21.80 6.46
C VAL A 678 -15.59 -21.96 4.99
N THR A 679 -16.48 -21.09 4.52
CA THR A 679 -16.80 -20.92 3.09
C THR A 679 -15.83 -19.89 2.51
N VAL A 680 -15.26 -20.20 1.35
CA VAL A 680 -14.38 -19.29 0.60
C VAL A 680 -15.03 -18.86 -0.70
N GLU A 681 -14.73 -17.67 -1.16
CA GLU A 681 -15.15 -17.19 -2.48
C GLU A 681 -14.12 -17.61 -3.53
N VAL A 682 -14.57 -18.36 -4.53
CA VAL A 682 -13.76 -18.79 -5.66
C VAL A 682 -14.10 -17.92 -6.86
N MET A 683 -13.12 -17.15 -7.32
CA MET A 683 -13.23 -16.37 -8.55
C MET A 683 -12.95 -17.27 -9.76
N PRO A 684 -13.86 -17.33 -10.75
CA PRO A 684 -13.60 -18.00 -12.01
C PRO A 684 -12.45 -17.36 -12.76
N THR A 685 -11.37 -18.12 -12.95
CA THR A 685 -10.19 -17.73 -13.72
C THR A 685 -10.05 -18.58 -14.99
N TRP A 686 -11.03 -19.45 -15.25
CA TRP A 686 -10.97 -20.46 -16.29
C TRP A 686 -11.99 -20.25 -17.41
N VAL A 687 -11.70 -20.87 -18.55
CA VAL A 687 -12.67 -21.14 -19.61
C VAL A 687 -12.99 -22.63 -19.61
N SER A 688 -14.27 -22.97 -19.65
CA SER A 688 -14.74 -24.35 -19.62
C SER A 688 -14.88 -24.92 -21.02
N PHE A 689 -14.35 -26.11 -21.24
CA PHE A 689 -14.44 -26.90 -22.48
C PHE A 689 -15.19 -28.18 -22.18
N MET A 690 -16.38 -28.32 -22.75
CA MET A 690 -17.25 -29.50 -22.64
C MET A 690 -17.29 -30.22 -23.99
N PRO A 691 -16.26 -31.02 -24.34
CA PRO A 691 -16.31 -31.83 -25.54
C PRO A 691 -17.39 -32.90 -25.38
N THR A 692 -18.21 -33.06 -26.42
CA THR A 692 -19.32 -34.00 -26.41
C THR A 692 -19.56 -34.60 -27.79
N ASN A 693 -20.08 -35.82 -27.83
CA ASN A 693 -20.62 -36.39 -29.06
C ASN A 693 -22.10 -36.06 -29.25
N HIS A 694 -22.84 -35.84 -28.15
CA HIS A 694 -24.26 -35.48 -28.16
C HIS A 694 -24.46 -34.06 -27.62
N ARG A 695 -25.17 -33.21 -28.37
CA ARG A 695 -25.42 -31.83 -27.94
C ARG A 695 -26.34 -31.86 -26.68
N PRO A 696 -26.01 -31.17 -25.58
CA PRO A 696 -26.87 -31.11 -24.41
C PRO A 696 -28.23 -30.49 -24.73
N ILE A 697 -29.20 -30.57 -23.82
CA ILE A 697 -30.50 -29.94 -24.02
C ILE A 697 -30.52 -28.57 -23.33
N VAL A 698 -30.95 -27.55 -24.07
CA VAL A 698 -31.12 -26.18 -23.56
C VAL A 698 -32.61 -25.88 -23.45
N LYS A 699 -33.11 -25.66 -22.22
CA LYS A 699 -34.51 -25.27 -22.03
C LYS A 699 -34.72 -23.78 -22.25
N GLY A 700 -35.67 -23.43 -23.11
CA GLY A 700 -36.17 -22.05 -23.23
C GLY A 700 -35.56 -21.27 -24.39
N ASP A 701 -36.25 -20.19 -24.76
CA ASP A 701 -35.82 -19.24 -25.80
C ASP A 701 -34.88 -18.15 -25.22
N ASP A 702 -34.32 -18.41 -24.05
CA ASP A 702 -33.62 -17.43 -23.23
C ASP A 702 -32.30 -17.03 -23.92
N HIS A 703 -32.30 -15.85 -24.55
CA HIS A 703 -31.14 -15.27 -25.24
C HIS A 703 -29.86 -15.26 -24.39
N ALA A 704 -29.98 -15.28 -23.07
CA ALA A 704 -28.88 -15.19 -22.12
C ALA A 704 -28.02 -16.46 -22.00
N ILE A 705 -28.56 -17.67 -22.24
CA ILE A 705 -27.75 -18.91 -22.29
C ILE A 705 -27.08 -19.05 -23.65
N TRP A 706 -27.78 -18.77 -24.75
CA TRP A 706 -27.27 -18.93 -26.11
C TRP A 706 -26.04 -18.07 -26.43
N ARG A 707 -25.93 -16.87 -25.84
CA ARG A 707 -24.72 -16.04 -25.96
C ARG A 707 -23.49 -16.60 -25.27
N ARG A 708 -23.68 -17.55 -24.34
CA ARG A 708 -22.60 -18.19 -23.56
C ARG A 708 -22.18 -19.52 -24.17
N LEU A 709 -22.94 -20.09 -25.10
CA LEU A 709 -22.61 -21.38 -25.71
C LEU A 709 -21.79 -21.13 -26.99
N LEU A 710 -20.53 -21.54 -26.96
CA LEU A 710 -19.62 -21.44 -28.09
C LEU A 710 -19.42 -22.83 -28.71
N LEU A 711 -20.19 -23.13 -29.76
CA LEU A 711 -20.11 -24.41 -30.46
C LEU A 711 -18.92 -24.45 -31.43
N VAL A 712 -17.99 -25.37 -31.23
CA VAL A 712 -16.83 -25.55 -32.10
C VAL A 712 -16.97 -26.84 -32.90
N PRO A 713 -17.20 -26.78 -34.23
CA PRO A 713 -17.44 -27.96 -35.06
C PRO A 713 -16.15 -28.75 -35.33
N PHE A 714 -16.03 -29.95 -34.76
CA PHE A 714 -15.01 -30.94 -35.10
C PHE A 714 -15.67 -32.01 -35.98
N THR A 715 -15.95 -31.66 -37.24
CA THR A 715 -16.79 -32.48 -38.15
C THR A 715 -16.03 -33.56 -38.90
N ARG A 716 -14.70 -33.48 -38.98
CA ARG A 716 -13.89 -34.49 -39.69
C ARG A 716 -13.96 -35.84 -39.00
N ASN A 717 -14.12 -36.94 -39.72
CA ASN A 717 -14.05 -38.29 -39.15
C ASN A 717 -12.83 -39.03 -39.73
N PHE A 718 -11.84 -39.30 -38.89
CA PHE A 718 -10.57 -39.92 -39.32
C PHE A 718 -10.67 -41.41 -39.65
N ASP A 719 -11.77 -42.09 -39.28
CA ASP A 719 -11.97 -43.49 -39.66
C ASP A 719 -12.56 -43.62 -41.08
N SER A 720 -13.33 -42.63 -41.53
CA SER A 720 -13.96 -42.64 -42.87
C SER A 720 -13.26 -41.76 -43.91
N ASP A 721 -12.41 -40.83 -43.49
CA ASP A 721 -11.68 -39.94 -44.40
C ASP A 721 -10.50 -40.67 -45.07
N LYS A 722 -10.64 -40.90 -46.39
CA LYS A 722 -9.62 -41.59 -47.21
C LYS A 722 -8.37 -40.74 -47.47
N HIS A 723 -8.44 -39.43 -47.24
CA HIS A 723 -7.35 -38.50 -47.55
C HIS A 723 -6.36 -38.33 -46.39
N VAL A 724 -6.67 -38.83 -45.19
CA VAL A 724 -5.77 -38.78 -44.03
C VAL A 724 -5.68 -40.14 -43.36
N LYS A 725 -4.45 -40.61 -43.18
CA LYS A 725 -4.17 -41.85 -42.45
C LYS A 725 -4.20 -41.59 -40.94
N LYS A 726 -5.15 -42.21 -40.24
CA LYS A 726 -5.21 -42.20 -38.77
C LYS A 726 -3.92 -42.80 -38.19
N ASP A 727 -3.30 -42.07 -37.27
CA ASP A 727 -2.10 -42.49 -36.55
C ASP A 727 -2.47 -42.84 -35.10
N PRO A 728 -2.47 -44.13 -34.71
CA PRO A 728 -2.81 -44.55 -33.34
C PRO A 728 -1.89 -43.97 -32.27
N HIS A 729 -0.64 -43.65 -32.63
CA HIS A 729 0.38 -43.10 -31.73
C HIS A 729 0.48 -41.57 -31.83
N ARG A 730 -0.54 -40.92 -32.41
CA ARG A 730 -0.54 -39.46 -32.58
C ARG A 730 -0.37 -38.75 -31.25
N ALA A 731 -1.08 -39.19 -30.21
CA ALA A 731 -1.00 -38.58 -28.88
C ALA A 731 0.44 -38.59 -28.34
N ASP A 732 1.09 -39.75 -28.35
CA ASP A 732 2.46 -39.94 -27.87
C ASP A 732 3.47 -39.02 -28.61
N LYS A 733 3.31 -38.88 -29.93
CA LYS A 733 4.17 -38.03 -30.75
C LYS A 733 3.99 -36.53 -30.45
N LEU A 734 2.77 -36.10 -30.13
CA LEU A 734 2.50 -34.71 -29.77
C LEU A 734 3.16 -34.32 -28.44
N GLU A 735 3.39 -35.28 -27.54
CA GLU A 735 4.09 -35.01 -26.28
C GLU A 735 5.54 -34.58 -26.51
N LEU A 736 6.17 -35.05 -27.58
CA LEU A 736 7.52 -34.64 -27.99
C LEU A 736 7.58 -33.17 -28.46
N GLU A 737 6.44 -32.59 -28.84
CA GLU A 737 6.32 -31.19 -29.28
C GLU A 737 5.79 -30.26 -28.17
N ALA A 738 5.77 -30.70 -26.91
CA ALA A 738 5.15 -29.97 -25.80
C ALA A 738 5.56 -28.49 -25.70
N ALA A 739 6.85 -28.17 -25.88
CA ALA A 739 7.35 -26.79 -25.86
C ALA A 739 6.79 -25.94 -27.01
N GLY A 740 6.68 -26.51 -28.21
CA GLY A 740 6.09 -25.83 -29.37
C GLY A 740 4.58 -25.66 -29.23
N ILE A 741 3.89 -26.63 -28.62
CA ILE A 741 2.46 -26.52 -28.30
C ILE A 741 2.22 -25.41 -27.28
N LEU A 742 3.07 -25.30 -26.25
CA LEU A 742 2.98 -24.22 -25.27
C LEU A 742 3.14 -22.85 -25.95
N ARG A 743 4.13 -22.72 -26.84
CA ARG A 743 4.31 -21.52 -27.65
C ARG A 743 3.11 -21.22 -28.53
N TRP A 744 2.52 -22.24 -29.16
CA TRP A 744 1.30 -22.09 -29.96
C TRP A 744 0.13 -21.53 -29.13
N CYS A 745 -0.04 -21.98 -27.88
CA CYS A 745 -1.03 -21.44 -26.94
C CYS A 745 -0.74 -19.97 -26.58
N VAL A 746 0.51 -19.63 -26.29
CA VAL A 746 0.94 -18.25 -25.97
C VAL A 746 0.71 -17.30 -27.15
N GLN A 747 1.04 -17.74 -28.38
CA GLN A 747 0.75 -16.98 -29.59
C GLN A 747 -0.75 -16.74 -29.78
N GLY A 748 -1.58 -17.72 -29.41
CA GLY A 748 -3.03 -17.56 -29.36
C GLY A 748 -3.46 -16.46 -28.39
N ALA A 749 -2.84 -16.35 -27.23
CA ALA A 749 -3.17 -15.33 -26.23
C ALA A 749 -2.83 -13.92 -26.72
N ILE A 750 -1.70 -13.78 -27.41
CA ILE A 750 -1.29 -12.53 -28.07
C ILE A 750 -2.27 -12.18 -29.20
N ALA A 751 -2.62 -13.14 -30.05
CA ALA A 751 -3.55 -12.93 -31.15
C ALA A 751 -4.95 -12.54 -30.65
N TYR A 752 -5.45 -13.17 -29.59
CA TYR A 752 -6.73 -12.80 -28.98
C TYR A 752 -6.70 -11.37 -28.41
N GLN A 753 -5.63 -10.95 -27.77
CA GLN A 753 -5.53 -9.57 -27.25
C GLN A 753 -5.54 -8.52 -28.37
N ARG A 754 -5.07 -8.87 -29.58
CA ARG A 754 -5.09 -8.00 -30.75
C ARG A 754 -6.45 -8.00 -31.45
N ASP A 755 -7.02 -9.18 -31.69
CA ASP A 755 -8.13 -9.38 -32.63
C ASP A 755 -9.46 -9.80 -31.95
N GLY A 756 -9.44 -10.04 -30.63
CA GLY A 756 -10.53 -10.71 -29.92
C GLY A 756 -10.73 -12.16 -30.40
N LEU A 757 -11.88 -12.76 -30.06
CA LEU A 757 -12.22 -14.10 -30.56
C LEU A 757 -12.52 -14.11 -32.07
N ASP A 758 -13.04 -13.02 -32.65
CA ASP A 758 -13.57 -12.91 -34.03
C ASP A 758 -14.17 -14.22 -34.56
N LEU A 759 -15.43 -14.47 -34.18
CA LEU A 759 -16.14 -15.72 -34.40
C LEU A 759 -16.35 -16.00 -35.92
N PRO A 760 -15.83 -17.11 -36.45
CA PRO A 760 -16.07 -17.54 -37.83
C PRO A 760 -17.56 -17.77 -38.10
N ALA A 761 -17.98 -17.62 -39.36
CA ALA A 761 -19.36 -17.87 -39.78
C ALA A 761 -19.82 -19.28 -39.36
N LYS A 762 -18.97 -20.30 -39.54
CA LYS A 762 -19.27 -21.69 -39.16
C LYS A 762 -19.64 -21.88 -37.69
N VAL A 763 -19.04 -21.09 -36.79
CA VAL A 763 -19.34 -21.15 -35.35
C VAL A 763 -20.68 -20.49 -35.04
N LYS A 764 -20.98 -19.36 -35.70
CA LYS A 764 -22.28 -18.68 -35.59
C LYS A 764 -23.40 -19.55 -36.16
N ASP A 765 -23.17 -20.13 -37.34
CA ASP A 765 -24.11 -21.02 -38.01
C ASP A 765 -24.37 -22.28 -37.19
N ALA A 766 -23.33 -22.88 -36.60
CA ALA A 766 -23.47 -24.04 -35.71
C ALA A 766 -24.33 -23.71 -34.48
N ARG A 767 -24.12 -22.53 -33.85
CA ARG A 767 -24.95 -22.06 -32.74
C ARG A 767 -26.41 -21.88 -33.19
N ASP A 768 -26.63 -21.26 -34.33
CA ASP A 768 -27.97 -20.96 -34.83
C ASP A 768 -28.71 -22.23 -35.28
N GLU A 769 -28.00 -23.20 -35.86
CA GLU A 769 -28.50 -24.56 -36.13
C GLU A 769 -28.90 -25.25 -34.83
N TYR A 770 -28.01 -25.30 -33.84
CA TYR A 770 -28.31 -25.91 -32.56
C TYR A 770 -29.48 -25.24 -31.83
N LYS A 771 -29.62 -23.91 -31.96
CA LYS A 771 -30.80 -23.19 -31.46
C LYS A 771 -32.08 -23.62 -32.15
N ARG A 772 -32.06 -23.82 -33.47
CA ARG A 772 -33.21 -24.35 -34.23
C ARG A 772 -33.54 -25.78 -33.82
N ASP A 773 -32.54 -26.64 -33.69
CA ASP A 773 -32.73 -28.05 -33.31
C ASP A 773 -33.36 -28.20 -31.91
N MET A 774 -33.05 -27.29 -30.99
CA MET A 774 -33.60 -27.30 -29.63
C MET A 774 -34.96 -26.58 -29.52
N ASP A 775 -35.46 -26.00 -30.60
CA ASP A 775 -36.74 -25.30 -30.66
C ASP A 775 -37.91 -26.24 -30.92
N LEU A 776 -38.15 -27.13 -29.96
CA LEU A 776 -39.25 -28.10 -29.97
C LEU A 776 -40.62 -27.43 -30.21
N LEU A 777 -40.78 -26.17 -29.80
CA LEU A 777 -42.01 -25.41 -29.99
C LEU A 777 -42.18 -24.97 -31.45
N ALA A 778 -41.12 -24.51 -32.13
CA ALA A 778 -41.17 -24.22 -33.56
C ALA A 778 -41.46 -25.49 -34.36
N GLU A 779 -40.81 -26.60 -34.04
CA GLU A 779 -41.05 -27.87 -34.76
C GLU A 779 -42.52 -28.29 -34.62
N TRP A 780 -43.07 -28.28 -33.41
CA TRP A 780 -44.50 -28.57 -33.20
C TRP A 780 -45.42 -27.57 -33.93
N LEU A 781 -45.08 -26.28 -33.94
CA LEU A 781 -45.86 -25.27 -34.67
C LEU A 781 -45.86 -25.54 -36.18
N ASP A 782 -44.73 -25.95 -36.75
CA ASP A 782 -44.61 -26.25 -38.17
C ASP A 782 -45.31 -27.56 -38.55
N THR A 783 -45.16 -28.61 -37.74
CA THR A 783 -45.67 -29.95 -38.04
C THR A 783 -47.13 -30.16 -37.66
N CYS A 784 -47.56 -29.58 -36.54
CA CYS A 784 -48.87 -29.86 -35.94
C CYS A 784 -49.82 -28.67 -35.98
N CYS A 785 -49.35 -27.47 -36.35
CA CYS A 785 -50.18 -26.28 -36.44
C CYS A 785 -50.13 -25.62 -37.83
N GLU A 786 -51.07 -24.73 -38.08
CA GLU A 786 -51.09 -23.80 -39.19
C GLU A 786 -51.12 -22.38 -38.63
N VAL A 787 -50.30 -21.50 -39.19
CA VAL A 787 -50.13 -20.11 -38.72
C VAL A 787 -50.71 -19.15 -39.76
N ALA A 788 -51.75 -18.39 -39.40
CA ALA A 788 -52.31 -17.33 -40.24
C ALA A 788 -53.07 -16.29 -39.41
N PRO A 789 -53.13 -15.00 -39.83
CA PRO A 789 -53.74 -13.90 -39.07
C PRO A 789 -55.22 -14.10 -38.68
N GLY A 790 -55.96 -15.01 -39.34
CA GLY A 790 -57.36 -15.32 -39.07
C GLY A 790 -57.60 -16.60 -38.26
N PHE A 791 -56.56 -17.36 -37.91
CA PHE A 791 -56.70 -18.62 -37.19
C PHE A 791 -56.76 -18.44 -35.68
N VAL A 792 -57.53 -19.31 -35.03
CA VAL A 792 -57.74 -19.30 -33.58
C VAL A 792 -57.81 -20.73 -33.07
N ALA A 793 -57.15 -21.00 -31.95
CA ALA A 793 -57.25 -22.27 -31.23
C ALA A 793 -57.33 -22.07 -29.72
N SER A 794 -58.04 -22.97 -29.04
CA SER A 794 -58.18 -22.95 -27.59
C SER A 794 -56.92 -23.47 -26.91
N ASN A 795 -56.70 -23.06 -25.67
CA ASN A 795 -55.60 -23.61 -24.86
C ASN A 795 -55.69 -25.13 -24.68
N ALA A 796 -56.90 -25.70 -24.74
CA ALA A 796 -57.13 -27.14 -24.60
C ALA A 796 -56.69 -27.89 -25.85
N GLU A 797 -57.10 -27.43 -27.04
CA GLU A 797 -56.71 -28.02 -28.33
C GLU A 797 -55.20 -27.95 -28.55
N LEU A 798 -54.60 -26.78 -28.30
CA LEU A 798 -53.16 -26.59 -28.41
C LEU A 798 -52.40 -27.48 -27.42
N TRP A 799 -52.92 -27.64 -26.18
CA TRP A 799 -52.29 -28.50 -25.19
C TRP A 799 -52.36 -29.98 -25.58
N VAL A 800 -53.50 -30.46 -26.07
CA VAL A 800 -53.65 -31.87 -26.49
C VAL A 800 -52.72 -32.18 -27.65
N SER A 801 -52.65 -31.30 -28.65
CA SER A 801 -51.73 -31.46 -29.80
C SER A 801 -50.26 -31.48 -29.35
N TRP A 802 -49.87 -30.52 -28.50
CA TRP A 802 -48.52 -30.48 -27.93
C TRP A 802 -48.20 -31.71 -27.09
N GLU A 803 -49.11 -32.12 -26.21
CA GLU A 803 -48.92 -33.27 -25.32
C GLU A 803 -48.73 -34.55 -26.13
N HIS A 804 -49.50 -34.74 -27.20
CA HIS A 804 -49.33 -35.87 -28.10
C HIS A 804 -47.98 -35.84 -28.82
N PHE A 805 -47.63 -34.71 -29.44
CA PHE A 805 -46.35 -34.52 -30.14
C PHE A 805 -45.16 -34.79 -29.21
N ALA A 806 -45.15 -34.17 -28.03
CA ALA A 806 -44.05 -34.26 -27.08
C ALA A 806 -44.01 -35.61 -26.34
N ARG A 807 -45.15 -36.26 -26.08
CA ARG A 807 -45.18 -37.59 -25.42
C ARG A 807 -44.60 -38.67 -26.33
N ASN A 808 -44.93 -38.65 -27.62
CA ASN A 808 -44.41 -39.63 -28.59
C ASN A 808 -42.89 -39.56 -28.76
N ARG A 809 -42.29 -38.41 -28.41
CA ARG A 809 -40.84 -38.16 -28.50
C ARG A 809 -40.11 -38.26 -27.15
N GLY A 810 -40.83 -38.55 -26.05
CA GLY A 810 -40.25 -38.55 -24.70
C GLY A 810 -39.90 -37.14 -24.17
N GLU A 811 -40.41 -36.10 -24.81
CA GLU A 811 -40.05 -34.69 -24.65
C GLU A 811 -41.08 -33.89 -23.82
N LEU A 812 -42.14 -34.53 -23.34
CA LEU A 812 -43.21 -33.89 -22.55
C LEU A 812 -42.67 -33.16 -21.29
N ARG A 813 -41.50 -33.57 -20.79
CA ARG A 813 -40.80 -32.92 -19.67
C ARG A 813 -40.34 -31.48 -19.96
N PHE A 814 -40.21 -31.08 -21.22
CA PHE A 814 -39.70 -29.76 -21.61
C PHE A 814 -40.75 -28.64 -21.58
N ILE A 815 -42.01 -28.95 -21.90
CA ILE A 815 -43.18 -28.10 -21.65
C ILE A 815 -44.26 -28.98 -21.00
N SER A 816 -44.23 -29.00 -19.67
CA SER A 816 -44.99 -29.95 -18.85
C SER A 816 -46.39 -29.48 -18.44
N SER A 817 -46.83 -28.29 -18.86
CA SER A 817 -48.20 -27.82 -18.59
C SER A 817 -48.73 -26.85 -19.65
N SER A 818 -50.05 -26.84 -19.82
CA SER A 818 -50.78 -25.91 -20.70
C SER A 818 -50.47 -24.43 -20.41
N LYS A 819 -50.25 -24.10 -19.12
CA LYS A 819 -49.86 -22.73 -18.70
C LYS A 819 -48.46 -22.36 -19.21
N SER A 820 -47.50 -23.30 -19.19
CA SER A 820 -46.14 -23.11 -19.71
C SER A 820 -46.15 -22.94 -21.23
N LEU A 821 -46.93 -23.78 -21.93
CA LEU A 821 -47.11 -23.69 -23.39
C LEU A 821 -47.67 -22.32 -23.79
N GLY A 822 -48.74 -21.86 -23.12
CA GLY A 822 -49.33 -20.55 -23.40
C GLY A 822 -48.37 -19.38 -23.17
N ARG A 823 -47.52 -19.43 -22.13
CA ARG A 823 -46.50 -18.39 -21.91
C ARG A 823 -45.50 -18.32 -23.08
N ARG A 824 -45.08 -19.46 -23.61
CA ARG A 824 -44.12 -19.51 -24.73
C ARG A 824 -44.75 -19.06 -26.06
N LEU A 825 -46.03 -19.38 -26.29
CA LEU A 825 -46.78 -18.87 -27.44
C LEU A 825 -46.93 -17.33 -27.41
N LEU A 826 -47.21 -16.75 -26.23
CA LEU A 826 -47.19 -15.30 -26.05
C LEU A 826 -45.82 -14.69 -26.40
N SER A 827 -44.73 -15.30 -25.92
CA SER A 827 -43.36 -14.86 -26.21
C SER A 827 -42.99 -14.96 -27.70
N ARG A 828 -43.66 -15.84 -28.46
CA ARG A 828 -43.52 -15.98 -29.92
C ARG A 828 -44.38 -15.01 -30.73
N GLY A 829 -45.10 -14.11 -30.06
CA GLY A 829 -45.91 -13.07 -30.72
C GLY A 829 -47.35 -13.48 -31.03
N PHE A 830 -47.81 -14.65 -30.59
CA PHE A 830 -49.22 -15.03 -30.71
C PHE A 830 -50.05 -14.28 -29.67
N GLY A 831 -51.13 -13.61 -30.13
CA GLY A 831 -52.01 -12.85 -29.25
C GLY A 831 -52.92 -13.76 -28.42
N ALA A 832 -52.99 -13.55 -27.10
CA ALA A 832 -53.99 -14.24 -26.28
C ALA A 832 -55.38 -13.62 -26.47
N VAL A 833 -56.39 -14.47 -26.61
CA VAL A 833 -57.80 -14.06 -26.73
C VAL A 833 -58.70 -14.77 -25.74
N ARG A 834 -59.82 -14.12 -25.43
CA ARG A 834 -60.88 -14.66 -24.58
C ARG A 834 -62.23 -14.38 -25.20
N ASN A 835 -63.06 -15.42 -25.35
CA ASN A 835 -64.43 -15.32 -25.86
C ASN A 835 -64.56 -14.49 -27.16
N SER A 836 -63.65 -14.69 -28.12
CA SER A 836 -63.58 -13.91 -29.37
C SER A 836 -63.39 -14.85 -30.57
N HIS A 837 -63.77 -14.39 -31.78
CA HIS A 837 -63.60 -15.11 -33.06
C HIS A 837 -64.10 -16.56 -33.06
N GLY A 838 -65.31 -16.81 -32.53
CA GLY A 838 -65.92 -18.16 -32.51
C GLY A 838 -65.41 -19.09 -31.39
N LEU A 839 -64.38 -18.68 -30.63
CA LEU A 839 -63.81 -19.45 -29.53
C LEU A 839 -64.55 -19.20 -28.20
N ARG A 840 -65.02 -20.27 -27.54
CA ARG A 840 -65.52 -20.20 -26.14
C ARG A 840 -64.38 -20.56 -25.18
N GLY A 841 -63.90 -19.60 -24.38
CA GLY A 841 -62.81 -19.82 -23.42
C GLY A 841 -61.56 -18.98 -23.71
N ARG A 842 -60.39 -19.44 -23.23
CA ARG A 842 -59.08 -18.81 -23.45
C ARG A 842 -58.33 -19.54 -24.57
N GLY A 843 -57.70 -18.78 -25.45
CA GLY A 843 -56.96 -19.32 -26.59
C GLY A 843 -55.99 -18.31 -27.17
N PHE A 844 -55.50 -18.59 -28.37
CA PHE A 844 -54.53 -17.77 -29.09
C PHE A 844 -55.02 -17.49 -30.50
N VAL A 845 -54.76 -16.28 -31.00
CA VAL A 845 -54.94 -15.89 -32.41
C VAL A 845 -53.64 -16.02 -33.18
N GLY A 846 -53.75 -16.25 -34.49
CA GLY A 846 -52.62 -16.42 -35.39
C GLY A 846 -52.26 -17.87 -35.66
N LEU A 847 -52.90 -18.84 -34.99
CA LEU A 847 -52.64 -20.28 -35.18
C LEU A 847 -53.85 -21.17 -34.94
N ARG A 848 -53.87 -22.34 -35.58
CA ARG A 848 -54.75 -23.47 -35.29
C ARG A 848 -53.99 -24.79 -35.35
N VAL A 849 -54.51 -25.85 -34.71
CA VAL A 849 -53.99 -27.22 -34.88
C VAL A 849 -54.38 -27.73 -36.28
N ARG A 850 -53.47 -28.42 -36.98
CA ARG A 850 -53.77 -29.07 -38.26
C ARG A 850 -54.80 -30.18 -38.03
N ASP A 851 -55.79 -30.26 -38.90
CA ASP A 851 -56.66 -31.43 -38.96
C ASP A 851 -55.81 -32.64 -39.38
N SER A 852 -55.64 -33.62 -38.50
CA SER A 852 -54.86 -34.81 -38.80
C SER A 852 -55.47 -35.54 -40.01
N LEU A 853 -54.67 -35.75 -41.07
CA LEU A 853 -54.88 -36.88 -41.96
C LEU A 853 -54.54 -38.15 -41.13
N ASP A 854 -55.62 -38.81 -40.71
CA ASP A 854 -55.72 -40.13 -40.07
C ASP A 854 -55.42 -40.26 -38.57
N ALA A 855 -56.34 -41.02 -37.95
CA ALA A 855 -56.49 -41.38 -36.55
C ALA A 855 -55.81 -42.72 -36.21
#